data_AF-A0A9R0RY26-F1
#
_entry.id   AF-A0A9R0RY26-F1
#
_cell.length_a   1.000
_cell.length_b   1.000
_cell.length_c   1.000
_cell.angle_alpha   90.00
_cell.angle_beta   90.00
_cell.angle_gamma   90.00
#
_symmetry.space_group_name_H-M   'P 1'
#
loop_
_entity.id
_entity.type
_entity.pdbx_description
1 polymer ?
#
loop_
_entity_poly.entity_id
_entity_poly.type
_entity_poly.pdbx_seq_one_letter_code
_entity_poly.pdbx_strand_id
1 'polypeptide(L)'
;MPGYQGKAKLLLWEHNLLSEAFISVMACPGIECKKQLLMSLLNPLNKIWTQSEWDEEYMSYTYRLSGLLCDDQFMKTVHLLVKSFEEIKGSKIEHSTGTQEKCSPTSIANYQHSSTFLQLMLTLLLRILHFIHMAWTDQSAYDLPEIIRRAKLMSTMEIFTFLPETNSLPDNDGVDAIRVDAIGTRLREIRETGYNVIGLCANVGRSFFELDSSLFIHALVADISFMEFDHLGKFIELTFIPLVRCCPRECWDKWVLLLLESLFFYCERNFRYAWLSLIHEGRAKVPDFFGDLYGPEDKLKKLEVELVLKFTRSVSLLLRVLASKELNSGLPDLNCPKSDLKSISSSSLMGYLLLHNCFGRFSMYLFGCLVDHQATMEALPFFHALIRLAVATDDERLKQFILNEMLPTIVRFSDRSPQSGISRLRSELSSSNEVSSMDDVVCLGQEIYKVYLHNQASYYDEWRNVDRKTCADGFIDWFNNELKYLHYCASLSAPNIFPKHSVWNWEFNEEFDRYFPTYMEMLHEVDTMNDCLERKLLNGNALLERLNPEFKAKYAINSLQHPHLRIMSRMLRRKVRDVRYRRRTDEIDKCLLQLINLKPYIKQTDCPDDVMDCLEESCHPQSDLWQGYALRAVDVSINLLCNSFDGRLD
;
A
#
# COMPACT_ATOMS: atom_id res chain seq x y z
N MET A 1 -12.11 38.36 19.00
CA MET A 1 -12.35 38.25 17.54
C MET A 1 -13.71 37.61 17.27
N PRO A 2 -14.80 38.40 17.13
CA PRO A 2 -16.15 37.88 16.89
C PRO A 2 -16.61 37.91 15.42
N GLY A 3 -15.84 38.53 14.51
CA GLY A 3 -16.27 38.79 13.12
C GLY A 3 -16.16 37.62 12.14
N TYR A 4 -15.32 36.62 12.41
CA TYR A 4 -15.06 35.51 11.48
C TYR A 4 -16.14 34.41 11.55
N GLN A 5 -16.63 34.06 12.76
CA GLN A 5 -17.65 33.01 12.94
C GLN A 5 -18.99 33.32 12.26
N GLY A 6 -19.34 34.59 12.08
CA GLY A 6 -20.57 34.99 11.37
C GLY A 6 -20.49 34.77 9.86
N LYS A 7 -19.30 34.91 9.28
CA LYS A 7 -19.09 34.76 7.83
C LYS A 7 -19.15 33.30 7.38
N ALA A 8 -18.54 32.38 8.12
CA ALA A 8 -18.57 30.95 7.78
C ALA A 8 -20.00 30.37 7.81
N LYS A 9 -20.82 30.78 8.79
CA LYS A 9 -22.25 30.40 8.84
C LYS A 9 -23.07 30.96 7.68
N LEU A 10 -22.75 32.18 7.22
CA LEU A 10 -23.37 32.75 6.02
C LEU A 10 -23.01 31.92 4.78
N LEU A 11 -21.73 31.55 4.63
CA LEU A 11 -21.27 30.70 3.53
C LEU A 11 -21.94 29.32 3.54
N LEU A 12 -22.16 28.73 4.72
CA LEU A 12 -22.91 27.47 4.87
C LEU A 12 -24.37 27.61 4.40
N TRP A 13 -25.02 28.71 4.77
CA TRP A 13 -26.38 29.00 4.30
C TRP A 13 -26.43 29.21 2.78
N GLU A 14 -25.50 30.00 2.23
CA GLU A 14 -25.36 30.22 0.79
C GLU A 14 -25.09 28.91 0.04
N HIS A 15 -24.23 28.04 0.58
CA HIS A 15 -23.94 26.72 0.03
C HIS A 15 -25.21 25.89 -0.10
N ASN A 16 -26.00 25.80 0.97
CA ASN A 16 -27.23 25.01 0.97
C ASN A 16 -28.25 25.56 -0.03
N LEU A 17 -28.45 26.88 -0.06
CA LEU A 17 -29.36 27.54 -1.00
C LEU A 17 -28.96 27.30 -2.46
N LEU A 18 -27.68 27.47 -2.79
CA LEU A 18 -27.17 27.28 -4.15
C LEU A 18 -27.23 25.82 -4.59
N SER A 19 -26.97 24.89 -3.67
CA SER A 19 -27.07 23.45 -3.93
C SER A 19 -28.51 23.01 -4.15
N GLU A 20 -29.45 23.47 -3.33
CA GLU A 20 -30.88 23.22 -3.51
C GLU A 20 -31.41 23.81 -4.82
N ALA A 21 -30.95 25.01 -5.19
CA ALA A 21 -31.27 25.61 -6.48
C ALA A 21 -30.71 24.77 -7.64
N PHE A 22 -29.47 24.27 -7.53
CA PHE A 22 -28.88 23.37 -8.51
C PHE A 22 -29.70 22.10 -8.68
N ILE A 23 -30.03 21.42 -7.58
CA ILE A 23 -30.83 20.19 -7.56
C ILE A 23 -32.22 20.43 -8.17
N SER A 24 -32.87 21.54 -7.82
CA SER A 24 -34.20 21.89 -8.33
C SER A 24 -34.18 22.19 -9.83
N VAL A 25 -33.16 22.91 -10.30
CA VAL A 25 -32.95 23.14 -11.73
C VAL A 25 -32.73 21.79 -12.42
N MET A 26 -31.93 20.91 -11.82
CA MET A 26 -31.64 19.56 -12.33
C MET A 26 -32.88 18.69 -12.54
N ALA A 27 -33.84 18.75 -11.63
CA ALA A 27 -35.10 18.01 -11.73
C ALA A 27 -36.04 18.49 -12.86
N CYS A 28 -35.77 19.62 -13.51
CA CYS A 28 -36.63 20.16 -14.56
C CYS A 28 -36.39 19.48 -15.93
N PRO A 29 -37.45 19.09 -16.68
CA PRO A 29 -37.31 18.53 -18.03
C PRO A 29 -36.63 19.50 -19.02
N GLY A 30 -35.82 18.97 -19.95
CA GLY A 30 -35.20 19.76 -21.04
C GLY A 30 -33.87 20.44 -20.68
N ILE A 31 -33.13 19.90 -19.71
CA ILE A 31 -31.97 20.55 -19.11
C ILE A 31 -30.72 20.66 -19.98
N GLU A 32 -30.62 19.84 -21.03
CA GLU A 32 -29.49 19.87 -21.96
C GLU A 32 -29.32 21.27 -22.60
N CYS A 33 -30.40 22.06 -22.65
CA CYS A 33 -30.44 23.44 -23.13
C CYS A 33 -30.07 24.50 -22.09
N LYS A 34 -29.83 24.14 -20.80
CA LYS A 34 -29.60 25.08 -19.68
C LYS A 34 -28.21 24.96 -19.04
N LYS A 35 -27.20 24.48 -19.77
CA LYS A 35 -25.81 24.33 -19.27
C LYS A 35 -25.24 25.62 -18.64
N GLN A 36 -25.51 26.78 -19.25
CA GLN A 36 -25.04 28.08 -18.73
C GLN A 36 -25.62 28.39 -17.34
N LEU A 37 -26.88 28.04 -17.10
CA LEU A 37 -27.52 28.22 -15.79
C LEU A 37 -26.87 27.32 -14.74
N LEU A 38 -26.65 26.04 -15.05
CA LEU A 38 -25.96 25.12 -14.14
C LEU A 38 -24.53 25.57 -13.84
N MET A 39 -23.80 26.07 -14.84
CA MET A 39 -22.48 26.66 -14.63
C MET A 39 -22.53 27.90 -13.74
N SER A 40 -23.55 28.75 -13.89
CA SER A 40 -23.72 29.95 -13.06
C SER A 40 -23.98 29.62 -11.58
N LEU A 41 -24.48 28.42 -11.27
CA LEU A 41 -24.67 27.90 -9.91
C LEU A 41 -23.41 27.17 -9.40
N LEU A 42 -22.73 26.39 -10.23
CA LEU A 42 -21.50 25.67 -9.84
C LEU A 42 -20.31 26.60 -9.56
N ASN A 43 -20.21 27.73 -10.27
CA ASN A 43 -19.14 28.71 -10.06
C ASN A 43 -19.12 29.27 -8.62
N PRO A 44 -20.21 29.86 -8.10
CA PRO A 44 -20.23 30.36 -6.72
C PRO A 44 -20.10 29.21 -5.70
N LEU A 45 -20.68 28.03 -5.95
CA LEU A 45 -20.46 26.85 -5.10
C LEU A 45 -18.98 26.50 -4.98
N ASN A 46 -18.27 26.35 -6.10
CA ASN A 46 -16.82 26.10 -6.09
C ASN A 46 -16.04 27.21 -5.37
N LYS A 47 -16.49 28.46 -5.49
CA LYS A 47 -15.86 29.60 -4.81
C LYS A 47 -16.00 29.49 -3.29
N ILE A 48 -17.16 29.09 -2.77
CA ILE A 48 -17.39 28.90 -1.31
C ILE A 48 -16.36 27.93 -0.75
N TRP A 49 -16.20 26.77 -1.38
CA TRP A 49 -15.24 25.74 -0.98
C TRP A 49 -13.76 26.14 -1.12
N THR A 50 -13.43 27.32 -1.69
CA THR A 50 -12.05 27.87 -1.72
C THR A 50 -11.81 29.01 -0.73
N GLN A 51 -12.85 29.54 -0.09
CA GLN A 51 -12.66 30.73 0.74
C GLN A 51 -11.87 30.37 2.00
N SER A 52 -10.94 31.24 2.38
CA SER A 52 -10.17 31.11 3.62
C SER A 52 -11.08 30.96 4.84
N GLU A 53 -12.20 31.68 4.86
CA GLU A 53 -13.16 31.63 5.97
C GLU A 53 -13.87 30.29 6.08
N TRP A 54 -14.09 29.60 4.94
CA TRP A 54 -14.62 28.24 4.92
C TRP A 54 -13.57 27.24 5.41
N ASP A 55 -12.36 27.37 4.89
CA ASP A 55 -11.25 26.48 5.20
C ASP A 55 -10.88 26.55 6.69
N GLU A 56 -10.66 27.76 7.21
CA GLU A 56 -10.31 27.99 8.62
C GLU A 56 -11.38 27.45 9.58
N GLU A 57 -12.67 27.63 9.26
CA GLU A 57 -13.74 27.21 10.16
C GLU A 57 -14.00 25.71 10.12
N TYR A 58 -13.95 25.07 8.94
CA TYR A 58 -14.47 23.72 8.74
C TYR A 58 -13.44 22.68 8.26
N MET A 59 -12.39 23.07 7.52
CA MET A 59 -11.50 22.13 6.81
C MET A 59 -10.06 22.12 7.34
N SER A 60 -9.63 23.15 8.07
CA SER A 60 -8.24 23.35 8.50
C SER A 60 -7.73 22.27 9.47
N TYR A 61 -8.64 21.62 10.20
CA TYR A 61 -8.32 20.54 11.15
C TYR A 61 -9.44 19.51 11.23
N THR A 62 -9.08 18.27 11.56
CA THR A 62 -10.00 17.13 11.72
C THR A 62 -11.12 17.37 12.72
N TYR A 63 -10.85 17.99 13.87
CA TYR A 63 -11.89 18.29 14.88
C TYR A 63 -12.95 19.29 14.38
N ARG A 64 -12.62 20.13 13.40
CA ARG A 64 -13.52 21.15 12.83
C ARG A 64 -14.52 20.58 11.83
N LEU A 65 -14.21 19.43 11.23
CA LEU A 65 -15.11 18.72 10.33
C LEU A 65 -16.46 18.41 10.99
N SER A 66 -16.45 18.23 12.32
CA SER A 66 -17.64 17.92 13.11
C SER A 66 -18.78 18.94 12.93
N GLY A 67 -18.45 20.21 12.70
CA GLY A 67 -19.44 21.26 12.47
C GLY A 67 -20.30 21.03 11.23
N LEU A 68 -19.71 20.47 10.17
CA LEU A 68 -20.43 20.13 8.93
C LEU A 68 -21.00 18.70 8.95
N LEU A 69 -20.23 17.74 9.45
CA LEU A 69 -20.63 16.33 9.49
C LEU A 69 -21.85 16.08 10.40
N CYS A 70 -22.02 16.89 11.46
CA CYS A 70 -23.20 16.83 12.34
C CYS A 70 -24.39 17.70 11.86
N ASP A 71 -24.24 18.50 10.81
CA ASP A 71 -25.32 19.31 10.24
C ASP A 71 -26.14 18.46 9.26
N ASP A 72 -27.34 18.05 9.70
CA ASP A 72 -28.21 17.15 8.94
C ASP A 72 -28.70 17.76 7.63
N GLN A 73 -28.88 19.09 7.56
CA GLN A 73 -29.33 19.78 6.36
C GLN A 73 -28.18 19.81 5.34
N PHE A 74 -26.99 20.22 5.77
CA PHE A 74 -25.80 20.24 4.92
C PHE A 74 -25.50 18.85 4.34
N MET A 75 -25.44 17.81 5.19
CA MET A 75 -25.14 16.46 4.74
C MET A 75 -26.20 15.91 3.79
N LYS A 76 -27.49 16.21 4.01
CA LYS A 76 -28.57 15.84 3.09
C LYS A 76 -28.43 16.55 1.75
N THR A 77 -28.13 17.85 1.77
CA THR A 77 -27.98 18.66 0.56
C THR A 77 -26.77 18.21 -0.26
N VAL A 78 -25.63 17.91 0.38
CA VAL A 78 -24.44 17.35 -0.27
C VAL A 78 -24.75 16.00 -0.92
N HIS A 79 -25.44 15.10 -0.21
CA HIS A 79 -25.85 13.81 -0.79
C HIS A 79 -26.71 13.99 -2.05
N LEU A 80 -27.75 14.82 -1.98
CA LEU A 80 -28.61 15.06 -3.15
C LEU A 80 -27.84 15.73 -4.30
N LEU A 81 -26.93 16.64 -4.00
CA LEU A 81 -26.08 17.31 -5.00
C LEU A 81 -25.21 16.31 -5.76
N VAL A 82 -24.52 15.41 -5.03
CA VAL A 82 -23.66 14.38 -5.63
C VAL A 82 -24.48 13.38 -6.45
N LYS A 83 -25.67 13.00 -5.97
CA LYS A 83 -26.62 12.17 -6.73
C LYS A 83 -27.08 12.83 -8.03
N SER A 84 -27.34 14.14 -8.02
CA SER A 84 -27.65 14.88 -9.24
C SER A 84 -26.50 14.85 -10.26
N PHE A 85 -25.24 14.77 -9.82
CA PHE A 85 -24.11 14.60 -10.75
C PHE A 85 -24.09 13.24 -11.45
N GLU A 86 -24.52 12.19 -10.74
CA GLU A 86 -24.63 10.84 -11.29
C GLU A 86 -25.71 10.78 -12.38
N GLU A 87 -26.89 11.36 -12.11
CA GLU A 87 -28.03 11.40 -13.04
C GLU A 87 -27.70 12.10 -14.37
N ILE A 88 -26.85 13.13 -14.34
CA ILE A 88 -26.35 13.83 -15.54
C ILE A 88 -25.59 12.88 -16.49
N LYS A 89 -24.99 11.82 -15.95
CA LYS A 89 -24.11 10.90 -16.70
C LYS A 89 -24.74 9.53 -16.95
N GLY A 90 -25.48 8.99 -15.99
CA GLY A 90 -26.19 7.70 -16.12
C GLY A 90 -27.22 7.70 -17.26
N SER A 91 -27.97 8.80 -17.41
CA SER A 91 -29.03 8.96 -18.42
C SER A 91 -28.57 8.91 -19.89
N LYS A 92 -27.26 8.92 -20.16
CA LYS A 92 -26.70 8.86 -21.52
C LYS A 92 -26.14 7.50 -21.92
N ILE A 93 -25.93 6.58 -20.98
CA ILE A 93 -25.30 5.28 -21.23
C ILE A 93 -26.36 4.19 -21.52
N GLU A 94 -27.58 4.34 -21.01
CA GLU A 94 -28.65 3.33 -21.18
C GLU A 94 -29.26 3.26 -22.61
N HIS A 95 -28.90 4.18 -23.51
CA HIS A 95 -29.39 4.17 -24.90
C HIS A 95 -28.46 3.50 -25.92
N SER A 96 -27.38 2.82 -25.50
CA SER A 96 -26.42 2.17 -26.40
C SER A 96 -26.32 0.64 -26.27
N THR A 97 -27.33 -0.04 -25.74
CA THR A 97 -27.42 -1.51 -25.79
C THR A 97 -28.54 -1.95 -26.74
N GLY A 98 -28.17 -2.17 -28.01
CA GLY A 98 -29.06 -2.78 -28.98
C GLY A 98 -28.53 -2.68 -30.41
N THR A 99 -28.16 -3.83 -30.98
CA THR A 99 -27.84 -4.12 -32.39
C THR A 99 -26.49 -3.65 -32.95
N GLN A 100 -25.66 -4.63 -33.29
CA GLN A 100 -24.57 -4.51 -34.26
C GLN A 100 -25.15 -4.03 -35.60
N GLU A 101 -24.95 -2.77 -35.96
CA GLU A 101 -25.00 -2.35 -37.36
C GLU A 101 -23.78 -1.50 -37.70
N LYS A 102 -23.06 -1.96 -38.73
CA LYS A 102 -21.97 -1.26 -39.39
C LYS A 102 -22.46 0.12 -39.85
N CYS A 103 -22.03 1.18 -39.18
CA CYS A 103 -22.11 2.53 -39.72
C CYS A 103 -20.75 3.23 -39.63
N SER A 104 -20.33 3.72 -40.80
CA SER A 104 -19.16 4.55 -41.11
C SER A 104 -19.04 5.81 -40.23
N PRO A 105 -17.82 6.37 -40.09
CA PRO A 105 -17.53 7.45 -39.15
C PRO A 105 -18.05 8.80 -39.65
N THR A 106 -19.36 9.05 -39.52
CA THR A 106 -19.94 10.36 -39.84
C THR A 106 -21.09 10.71 -38.88
N SER A 107 -20.79 10.82 -37.58
CA SER A 107 -21.63 11.59 -36.64
C SER A 107 -20.90 12.05 -35.36
N ILE A 108 -19.56 12.16 -35.38
CA ILE A 108 -18.76 12.67 -34.24
C ILE A 108 -18.97 14.20 -34.02
N ALA A 109 -19.79 14.87 -34.84
CA ALA A 109 -19.82 16.33 -34.89
C ALA A 109 -20.75 17.03 -33.88
N ASN A 110 -21.63 16.34 -33.15
CA ASN A 110 -22.55 17.02 -32.24
C ASN A 110 -22.55 16.39 -30.85
N TYR A 111 -21.62 16.83 -30.00
CA TYR A 111 -21.76 17.07 -28.54
C TYR A 111 -20.36 17.18 -27.92
N GLN A 112 -19.63 18.24 -28.27
CA GLN A 112 -18.56 18.71 -27.39
C GLN A 112 -19.21 19.10 -26.05
N HIS A 113 -19.08 18.24 -25.04
CA HIS A 113 -19.21 18.69 -23.67
C HIS A 113 -18.23 19.84 -23.48
N SER A 114 -18.71 21.03 -23.11
CA SER A 114 -17.82 22.12 -22.69
C SER A 114 -16.97 21.58 -21.54
N SER A 115 -15.66 21.47 -21.75
CA SER A 115 -14.68 21.02 -20.76
C SER A 115 -14.85 21.77 -19.43
N THR A 116 -15.29 23.02 -19.49
CA THR A 116 -15.54 23.89 -18.34
C THR A 116 -16.64 23.38 -17.40
N PHE A 117 -17.77 22.87 -17.91
CA PHE A 117 -18.83 22.35 -17.04
C PHE A 117 -18.37 21.09 -16.30
N LEU A 118 -17.70 20.18 -17.03
CA LEU A 118 -17.14 18.96 -16.45
C LEU A 118 -16.09 19.29 -15.38
N GLN A 119 -15.22 20.27 -15.66
CA GLN A 119 -14.20 20.73 -14.74
C GLN A 119 -14.81 21.29 -13.44
N LEU A 120 -15.83 22.15 -13.53
CA LEU A 120 -16.49 22.73 -12.35
C LEU A 120 -17.19 21.68 -11.48
N MET A 121 -17.86 20.72 -12.13
CA MET A 121 -18.54 19.63 -11.44
C MET A 121 -17.54 18.72 -10.71
N LEU A 122 -16.47 18.29 -11.40
CA LEU A 122 -15.45 17.42 -10.83
C LEU A 122 -14.63 18.13 -9.75
N THR A 123 -14.32 19.41 -9.93
CA THR A 123 -13.60 20.20 -8.89
C THR A 123 -14.38 20.22 -7.58
N LEU A 124 -15.69 20.48 -7.64
CA LEU A 124 -16.55 20.48 -6.46
C LEU A 124 -16.64 19.07 -5.83
N LEU A 125 -16.85 18.06 -6.67
CA LEU A 125 -16.96 16.67 -6.21
C LEU A 125 -15.68 16.19 -5.51
N LEU A 126 -14.51 16.48 -6.09
CA LEU A 126 -13.23 16.11 -5.49
C LEU A 126 -13.02 16.74 -4.11
N ARG A 127 -13.47 17.99 -3.92
CA ARG A 127 -13.40 18.64 -2.60
C ARG A 127 -14.35 18.03 -1.59
N ILE A 128 -15.55 17.67 -2.01
CA ILE A 128 -16.52 16.95 -1.16
C ILE A 128 -15.93 15.60 -0.75
N LEU A 129 -15.34 14.86 -1.70
CA LEU A 129 -14.71 13.57 -1.40
C LEU A 129 -13.52 13.72 -0.47
N HIS A 130 -12.63 14.68 -0.73
CA HIS A 130 -11.49 14.96 0.14
C HIS A 130 -11.95 15.35 1.56
N PHE A 131 -12.96 16.20 1.69
CA PHE A 131 -13.59 16.53 2.98
C PHE A 131 -14.04 15.27 3.74
N ILE A 132 -14.67 14.32 3.05
CA ILE A 132 -15.11 13.07 3.67
C ILE A 132 -13.91 12.18 4.01
N HIS A 133 -12.91 12.07 3.13
CA HIS A 133 -11.71 11.25 3.36
C HIS A 133 -10.87 11.75 4.52
N MET A 134 -10.81 13.07 4.73
CA MET A 134 -10.15 13.68 5.89
C MET A 134 -10.70 13.16 7.22
N ALA A 135 -11.98 12.75 7.26
CA ALA A 135 -12.58 12.13 8.43
C ALA A 135 -12.04 10.73 8.75
N TRP A 136 -11.27 10.09 7.86
CA TRP A 136 -10.62 8.79 8.08
C TRP A 136 -9.12 8.89 8.42
N THR A 137 -8.52 10.08 8.42
CA THR A 137 -7.09 10.25 8.77
C THR A 137 -6.80 9.90 10.24
N ASP A 138 -5.58 9.45 10.57
CA ASP A 138 -5.17 9.09 11.95
C ASP A 138 -5.47 10.20 12.97
N GLN A 139 -5.34 11.47 12.56
CA GLN A 139 -5.56 12.63 13.40
C GLN A 139 -7.04 12.81 13.79
N SER A 140 -7.96 12.25 13.00
CA SER A 140 -9.41 12.28 13.24
C SER A 140 -9.89 11.33 14.33
N ALA A 141 -9.11 10.28 14.67
CA ALA A 141 -9.53 9.22 15.59
C ALA A 141 -9.80 9.73 17.01
N TYR A 142 -9.12 10.81 17.42
CA TYR A 142 -9.26 11.44 18.74
C TYR A 142 -10.01 12.78 18.72
N ASP A 143 -10.10 13.39 17.54
CA ASP A 143 -10.59 14.76 17.36
C ASP A 143 -12.09 14.83 17.04
N LEU A 144 -12.66 13.75 16.49
CA LEU A 144 -14.07 13.71 16.09
C LEU A 144 -14.98 13.34 17.27
N PRO A 145 -16.19 13.93 17.36
CA PRO A 145 -17.22 13.50 18.30
C PRO A 145 -17.53 12.00 18.18
N GLU A 146 -17.86 11.38 19.31
CA GLU A 146 -18.14 9.93 19.41
C GLU A 146 -19.21 9.47 18.41
N ILE A 147 -20.21 10.30 18.12
CA ILE A 147 -21.25 9.98 17.14
C ILE A 147 -20.69 9.79 15.72
N ILE A 148 -19.73 10.63 15.30
CA ILE A 148 -19.09 10.53 13.98
C ILE A 148 -18.10 9.36 13.99
N ARG A 149 -17.33 9.21 15.07
CA ARG A 149 -16.39 8.09 15.22
C ARG A 149 -17.12 6.74 15.09
N ARG A 150 -18.29 6.59 15.73
CA ARG A 150 -19.15 5.42 15.58
C ARG A 150 -19.79 5.30 14.20
N ALA A 151 -20.13 6.41 13.55
CA ALA A 151 -20.74 6.41 12.22
C ALA A 151 -19.76 6.01 11.10
N LYS A 152 -18.44 6.12 11.35
CA LYS A 152 -17.40 5.60 10.44
C LYS A 152 -17.31 4.07 10.49
N LEU A 153 -17.69 3.45 11.61
CA LEU A 153 -17.63 2.00 11.79
C LEU A 153 -18.59 1.31 10.83
N MET A 154 -18.23 0.07 10.48
CA MET A 154 -19.12 -0.80 9.71
C MET A 154 -20.45 -0.99 10.44
N SER A 155 -21.57 -0.75 9.75
CA SER A 155 -22.88 -0.84 10.39
C SER A 155 -23.26 -2.29 10.67
N THR A 156 -24.18 -2.49 11.62
CA THR A 156 -24.68 -3.84 11.93
C THR A 156 -25.30 -4.49 10.70
N MET A 157 -26.01 -3.73 9.87
CA MET A 157 -26.60 -4.21 8.61
C MET A 157 -25.54 -4.68 7.62
N GLU A 158 -24.41 -4.00 7.53
CA GLU A 158 -23.30 -4.43 6.69
C GLU A 158 -22.66 -5.70 7.21
N ILE A 159 -22.44 -5.79 8.53
CA ILE A 159 -21.94 -7.00 9.16
C ILE A 159 -22.90 -8.18 8.87
N PHE A 160 -24.22 -7.95 8.87
CA PHE A 160 -25.22 -8.96 8.48
C PHE A 160 -25.09 -9.41 7.01
N THR A 161 -24.63 -8.55 6.10
CA THR A 161 -24.36 -8.97 4.70
C THR A 161 -23.22 -9.99 4.61
N PHE A 162 -22.27 -9.94 5.55
CA PHE A 162 -21.15 -10.90 5.64
C PHE A 162 -21.46 -12.11 6.53
N LEU A 163 -22.34 -11.94 7.53
CA LEU A 163 -22.67 -12.95 8.55
C LEU A 163 -24.20 -13.10 8.69
N PRO A 164 -24.83 -14.03 7.95
CA PRO A 164 -26.25 -14.30 8.09
C PRO A 164 -26.54 -15.15 9.34
N GLU A 165 -26.47 -14.54 10.54
CA GLU A 165 -27.00 -15.14 11.79
C GLU A 165 -27.61 -14.09 12.73
N THR A 166 -28.79 -14.41 13.27
CA THR A 166 -29.56 -13.64 14.25
C THR A 166 -28.89 -13.59 15.62
N ASN A 167 -28.35 -12.43 16.00
CA ASN A 167 -28.69 -11.69 17.23
C ASN A 167 -27.68 -10.58 17.50
N SER A 168 -28.24 -9.44 17.90
CA SER A 168 -27.71 -8.09 18.08
C SER A 168 -26.26 -7.99 18.61
N LEU A 169 -25.46 -7.14 17.95
CA LEU A 169 -24.37 -6.43 18.63
C LEU A 169 -24.97 -5.62 19.80
N PRO A 170 -24.25 -5.46 20.91
CA PRO A 170 -24.82 -4.92 22.15
C PRO A 170 -25.48 -3.55 21.93
N ASP A 171 -26.72 -3.46 22.42
CA ASP A 171 -27.57 -2.29 22.35
C ASP A 171 -27.06 -1.20 23.32
N ASN A 172 -26.63 -0.09 22.72
CA ASN A 172 -26.53 1.28 23.23
C ASN A 172 -25.92 1.59 24.61
N ASP A 173 -24.70 2.15 24.58
CA ASP A 173 -24.08 2.97 25.65
C ASP A 173 -24.64 4.41 25.74
N GLY A 174 -25.88 4.66 25.34
CA GLY A 174 -26.51 5.99 25.40
C GLY A 174 -26.17 6.97 24.27
N VAL A 175 -25.54 6.51 23.17
CA VAL A 175 -25.37 7.30 21.93
C VAL A 175 -26.60 7.08 21.01
N ASP A 176 -27.05 8.09 20.28
CA ASP A 176 -28.20 7.98 19.36
C ASP A 176 -27.87 7.06 18.16
N ALA A 177 -28.09 5.76 18.32
CA ALA A 177 -27.78 4.75 17.31
C ALA A 177 -28.48 4.98 15.96
N ILE A 178 -29.70 5.52 15.96
CA ILE A 178 -30.45 5.84 14.73
C ILE A 178 -29.71 6.94 13.97
N ARG A 179 -29.26 7.98 14.69
CA ARG A 179 -28.51 9.07 14.09
C ARG A 179 -27.12 8.63 13.63
N VAL A 180 -26.44 7.76 14.38
CA VAL A 180 -25.16 7.16 13.96
C VAL A 180 -25.31 6.43 12.64
N ASP A 181 -26.30 5.53 12.52
CA ASP A 181 -26.54 4.75 11.31
C ASP A 181 -26.93 5.63 10.11
N ALA A 182 -27.75 6.66 10.35
CA ALA A 182 -28.11 7.63 9.32
C ALA A 182 -26.90 8.44 8.81
N ILE A 183 -25.99 8.85 9.70
CA ILE A 183 -24.75 9.55 9.30
C ILE A 183 -23.85 8.59 8.51
N GLY A 184 -23.62 7.38 9.02
CA GLY A 184 -22.76 6.37 8.38
C GLY A 184 -23.25 6.00 6.98
N THR A 185 -24.57 5.77 6.84
CA THR A 185 -25.21 5.49 5.55
C THR A 185 -25.00 6.63 4.56
N ARG A 186 -25.26 7.89 4.96
CA ARG A 186 -25.05 9.05 4.08
C ARG A 186 -23.60 9.21 3.66
N LEU A 187 -22.63 9.04 4.57
CA LEU A 187 -21.21 9.12 4.24
C LEU A 187 -20.79 8.07 3.22
N ARG A 188 -21.34 6.85 3.32
CA ARG A 188 -21.11 5.79 2.35
C ARG A 188 -21.72 6.12 1.00
N GLU A 189 -23.00 6.50 0.95
CA GLU A 189 -23.72 6.86 -0.27
C GLU A 189 -23.02 8.01 -1.01
N ILE A 190 -22.63 9.08 -0.31
CA ILE A 190 -21.89 10.20 -0.93
C ILE A 190 -20.57 9.72 -1.56
N ARG A 191 -19.81 8.87 -0.85
CA ARG A 191 -18.54 8.34 -1.36
C ARG A 191 -18.75 7.46 -2.59
N GLU A 192 -19.61 6.44 -2.49
CA GLU A 192 -19.85 5.49 -3.57
C GLU A 192 -20.42 6.18 -4.82
N THR A 193 -21.41 7.04 -4.67
CA THR A 193 -21.95 7.83 -5.79
C THR A 193 -20.89 8.75 -6.37
N GLY A 194 -20.08 9.41 -5.53
CA GLY A 194 -19.00 10.27 -6.00
C GLY A 194 -17.94 9.50 -6.80
N TYR A 195 -17.54 8.32 -6.33
CA TYR A 195 -16.63 7.43 -7.06
C TYR A 195 -17.21 6.99 -8.40
N ASN A 196 -18.49 6.62 -8.41
CA ASN A 196 -19.17 6.23 -9.63
C ASN A 196 -19.21 7.40 -10.63
N VAL A 197 -19.54 8.62 -10.18
CA VAL A 197 -19.54 9.82 -11.04
C VAL A 197 -18.18 10.04 -11.69
N ILE A 198 -17.07 9.87 -10.96
CA ILE A 198 -15.72 9.99 -11.52
C ILE A 198 -15.50 8.91 -12.59
N GLY A 199 -15.85 7.65 -12.30
CA GLY A 199 -15.72 6.56 -13.25
C GLY A 199 -16.55 6.76 -14.52
N LEU A 200 -17.80 7.22 -14.37
CA LEU A 200 -18.67 7.60 -15.48
C LEU A 200 -18.07 8.76 -16.29
N CYS A 201 -17.47 9.74 -15.64
CA CYS A 201 -16.82 10.86 -16.33
C CYS A 201 -15.59 10.43 -17.13
N ALA A 202 -14.81 9.47 -16.63
CA ALA A 202 -13.68 8.89 -17.37
C ALA A 202 -14.13 8.23 -18.69
N ASN A 203 -15.32 7.63 -18.72
CA ASN A 203 -15.90 6.98 -19.90
C ASN A 203 -16.40 7.98 -20.97
N VAL A 204 -16.62 9.26 -20.64
CA VAL A 204 -17.26 10.26 -21.54
C VAL A 204 -16.30 10.81 -22.62
N GLY A 205 -15.03 10.38 -22.62
CA GLY A 205 -14.06 10.64 -23.70
C GLY A 205 -12.81 11.40 -23.24
N ARG A 206 -11.89 11.67 -24.18
CA ARG A 206 -10.53 12.19 -23.89
C ARG A 206 -10.49 13.49 -23.06
N SER A 207 -11.53 14.32 -23.11
CA SER A 207 -11.61 15.60 -22.38
C SER A 207 -11.44 15.49 -20.87
N PHE A 208 -11.73 14.34 -20.26
CA PHE A 208 -11.48 14.12 -18.84
C PHE A 208 -9.97 14.17 -18.52
N PHE A 209 -9.14 13.56 -19.38
CA PHE A 209 -7.69 13.45 -19.18
C PHE A 209 -6.92 14.71 -19.58
N GLU A 210 -7.61 15.70 -20.15
CA GLU A 210 -7.10 17.06 -20.38
C GLU A 210 -7.17 17.93 -19.12
N LEU A 211 -7.89 17.48 -18.08
CA LEU A 211 -7.95 18.16 -16.79
C LEU A 211 -6.62 18.04 -16.04
N ASP A 212 -6.41 18.96 -15.08
CA ASP A 212 -5.24 18.95 -14.21
C ASP A 212 -5.29 17.74 -13.27
N SER A 213 -4.42 16.75 -13.53
CA SER A 213 -4.34 15.53 -12.74
C SER A 213 -3.88 15.77 -11.31
N SER A 214 -3.17 16.87 -11.04
CA SER A 214 -2.67 17.16 -9.69
C SER A 214 -3.80 17.35 -8.68
N LEU A 215 -4.91 17.97 -9.10
CA LEU A 215 -6.11 18.14 -8.27
C LEU A 215 -6.75 16.80 -7.92
N PHE A 216 -6.81 15.88 -8.88
CA PHE A 216 -7.37 14.54 -8.68
C PHE A 216 -6.50 13.69 -7.77
N ILE A 217 -5.19 13.64 -8.06
CA ILE A 217 -4.24 12.89 -7.26
C ILE A 217 -4.22 13.43 -5.83
N HIS A 218 -4.16 14.75 -5.63
CA HIS A 218 -4.15 15.31 -4.29
C HIS A 218 -5.44 14.97 -3.51
N ALA A 219 -6.62 15.18 -4.10
CA ALA A 219 -7.88 14.97 -3.40
C ALA A 219 -8.20 13.49 -3.10
N LEU A 220 -7.80 12.57 -3.99
CA LEU A 220 -8.19 11.18 -3.89
C LEU A 220 -7.10 10.26 -3.31
N VAL A 221 -5.83 10.63 -3.47
CA VAL A 221 -4.70 9.76 -3.14
C VAL A 221 -4.09 10.10 -1.78
N ALA A 222 -4.19 11.36 -1.33
CA ALA A 222 -3.58 11.81 -0.07
C ALA A 222 -3.97 10.92 1.12
N ASP A 223 -5.23 10.47 1.14
CA ASP A 223 -5.82 9.79 2.29
C ASP A 223 -5.96 8.25 2.11
N ILE A 224 -5.50 7.68 0.99
CA ILE A 224 -5.58 6.22 0.73
C ILE A 224 -4.93 5.41 1.85
N SER A 225 -3.87 5.95 2.46
CA SER A 225 -3.12 5.27 3.54
C SER A 225 -3.95 4.91 4.76
N PHE A 226 -5.11 5.54 4.95
CA PHE A 226 -5.98 5.40 6.12
C PHE A 226 -7.36 4.80 5.78
N MET A 227 -7.62 4.50 4.50
CA MET A 227 -8.91 3.93 4.10
C MET A 227 -9.02 2.46 4.52
N GLU A 228 -10.22 2.07 4.94
CA GLU A 228 -10.58 0.68 5.23
C GLU A 228 -10.63 -0.15 3.94
N PHE A 229 -10.46 -1.47 4.05
CA PHE A 229 -10.43 -2.37 2.90
C PHE A 229 -11.73 -2.35 2.09
N ASP A 230 -12.88 -2.32 2.74
CA ASP A 230 -14.18 -2.27 2.04
C ASP A 230 -14.32 -0.98 1.21
N HIS A 231 -13.99 0.14 1.86
CA HIS A 231 -14.01 1.47 1.25
C HIS A 231 -13.05 1.56 0.07
N LEU A 232 -11.80 1.16 0.25
CA LEU A 232 -10.81 1.19 -0.83
C LEU A 232 -11.16 0.20 -1.96
N GLY A 233 -11.75 -0.96 -1.65
CA GLY A 233 -12.26 -1.90 -2.64
C GLY A 233 -13.29 -1.27 -3.57
N LYS A 234 -14.29 -0.57 -3.01
CA LYS A 234 -15.27 0.20 -3.80
C LYS A 234 -14.62 1.30 -4.62
N PHE A 235 -13.63 1.99 -4.06
CA PHE A 235 -12.92 3.04 -4.77
C PHE A 235 -12.12 2.48 -5.97
N ILE A 236 -11.53 1.29 -5.83
CA ILE A 236 -10.86 0.58 -6.94
C ILE A 236 -11.87 0.26 -8.05
N GLU A 237 -13.00 -0.34 -7.69
CA GLU A 237 -14.05 -0.77 -8.63
C GLU A 237 -14.68 0.38 -9.41
N LEU A 238 -15.08 1.44 -8.70
CA LEU A 238 -15.85 2.53 -9.27
C LEU A 238 -15.00 3.64 -9.89
N THR A 239 -13.72 3.77 -9.50
CA THR A 239 -12.86 4.85 -9.99
C THR A 239 -11.56 4.36 -10.64
N PHE A 240 -10.74 3.54 -9.98
CA PHE A 240 -9.45 3.13 -10.56
C PHE A 240 -9.64 2.36 -11.85
N ILE A 241 -10.54 1.38 -11.87
CA ILE A 241 -10.77 0.53 -13.04
C ILE A 241 -11.24 1.36 -14.24
N PRO A 242 -12.30 2.19 -14.15
CA PRO A 242 -12.70 3.05 -15.27
C PRO A 242 -11.58 3.99 -15.72
N LEU A 243 -10.83 4.61 -14.79
CA LEU A 243 -9.73 5.50 -15.15
C LEU A 243 -8.64 4.77 -15.93
N VAL A 244 -8.21 3.60 -15.47
CA VAL A 244 -7.18 2.79 -16.13
C VAL A 244 -7.65 2.35 -17.53
N ARG A 245 -8.90 1.92 -17.67
CA ARG A 245 -9.46 1.47 -18.95
C ARG A 245 -9.54 2.60 -19.98
N CYS A 246 -9.86 3.81 -19.54
CA CYS A 246 -10.13 4.93 -20.43
C CYS A 246 -8.93 5.85 -20.66
N CYS A 247 -7.87 5.73 -19.85
CA CYS A 247 -6.73 6.65 -19.92
C CYS A 247 -5.98 6.53 -21.25
N PRO A 248 -5.86 7.63 -22.03
CA PRO A 248 -5.02 7.68 -23.21
C PRO A 248 -3.56 7.39 -22.86
N ARG A 249 -2.83 6.77 -23.78
CA ARG A 249 -1.44 6.35 -23.57
C ARG A 249 -0.53 7.52 -23.21
N GLU A 250 -0.80 8.69 -23.78
CA GLU A 250 -0.03 9.92 -23.57
C GLU A 250 -0.20 10.51 -22.16
N CYS A 251 -1.11 9.97 -21.37
CA CYS A 251 -1.48 10.45 -20.04
C CYS A 251 -1.20 9.43 -18.92
N TRP A 252 -0.58 8.28 -19.24
CA TRP A 252 -0.32 7.21 -18.27
C TRP A 252 0.59 7.66 -17.12
N ASP A 253 1.61 8.48 -17.39
CA ASP A 253 2.49 9.06 -16.36
C ASP A 253 1.72 9.92 -15.35
N LYS A 254 0.82 10.76 -15.83
CA LYS A 254 0.11 11.75 -15.02
C LYS A 254 -1.08 11.19 -14.25
N TRP A 255 -1.67 10.10 -14.74
CA TRP A 255 -2.90 9.55 -14.20
C TRP A 255 -2.69 8.14 -13.66
N VAL A 256 -2.33 7.18 -14.52
CA VAL A 256 -2.29 5.77 -14.16
C VAL A 256 -1.15 5.47 -13.19
N LEU A 257 0.04 5.99 -13.47
CA LEU A 257 1.24 5.72 -12.69
C LEU A 257 1.08 6.18 -11.23
N LEU A 258 0.71 7.45 -11.03
CA LEU A 258 0.56 8.05 -9.70
C LEU A 258 -0.53 7.37 -8.86
N LEU A 259 -1.65 7.01 -9.48
CA LEU A 259 -2.75 6.28 -8.83
C LEU A 259 -2.27 4.89 -8.38
N LEU A 260 -1.69 4.12 -9.29
CA LEU A 260 -1.28 2.74 -9.02
C LEU A 260 -0.12 2.65 -8.05
N GLU A 261 0.86 3.56 -8.11
CA GLU A 261 1.98 3.59 -7.16
C GLU A 261 1.48 3.72 -5.72
N SER A 262 0.50 4.59 -5.50
CA SER A 262 -0.04 4.85 -4.16
C SER A 262 -0.89 3.69 -3.65
N LEU A 263 -1.71 3.10 -4.53
CA LEU A 263 -2.48 1.91 -4.20
C LEU A 263 -1.58 0.70 -3.92
N PHE A 264 -0.59 0.43 -4.76
CA PHE A 264 0.32 -0.71 -4.56
C PHE A 264 1.20 -0.51 -3.33
N PHE A 265 1.55 0.73 -2.97
CA PHE A 265 2.21 1.01 -1.69
C PHE A 265 1.33 0.68 -0.50
N TYR A 266 0.04 1.06 -0.53
CA TYR A 266 -0.93 0.66 0.49
C TYR A 266 -1.02 -0.86 0.62
N CYS A 267 -1.16 -1.56 -0.51
CA CYS A 267 -1.32 -3.01 -0.52
C CYS A 267 -0.05 -3.73 -0.02
N GLU A 268 1.15 -3.26 -0.36
CA GLU A 268 2.39 -3.85 0.16
C GLU A 268 2.49 -3.73 1.68
N ARG A 269 1.98 -2.64 2.26
CA ARG A 269 2.14 -2.37 3.69
C ARG A 269 1.08 -3.09 4.53
N ASN A 270 -0.19 -2.79 4.27
CA ASN A 270 -1.29 -3.16 5.18
C ASN A 270 -1.89 -4.50 4.75
N PHE A 271 -2.13 -4.67 3.46
CA PHE A 271 -2.79 -5.85 2.92
C PHE A 271 -1.89 -7.09 2.91
N ARG A 272 -0.59 -6.92 2.62
CA ARG A 272 0.42 -7.98 2.81
C ARG A 272 0.42 -8.52 4.23
N TYR A 273 0.43 -7.62 5.23
CA TYR A 273 0.45 -8.00 6.64
C TYR A 273 -0.84 -8.74 7.02
N ALA A 274 -2.00 -8.25 6.56
CA ALA A 274 -3.28 -8.89 6.77
C ALA A 274 -3.30 -10.35 6.29
N TRP A 275 -2.84 -10.60 5.06
CA TRP A 275 -2.75 -11.95 4.51
C TRP A 275 -1.72 -12.83 5.22
N LEU A 276 -0.54 -12.29 5.54
CA LEU A 276 0.49 -13.04 6.25
C LEU A 276 0.00 -13.51 7.63
N SER A 277 -0.59 -12.60 8.41
CA SER A 277 -1.17 -12.92 9.72
C SER A 277 -2.34 -13.89 9.57
N LEU A 278 -3.20 -13.71 8.57
CA LEU A 278 -4.32 -14.62 8.34
C LEU A 278 -3.85 -16.05 8.02
N ILE A 279 -2.88 -16.19 7.13
CA ILE A 279 -2.35 -17.48 6.68
C ILE A 279 -1.72 -18.26 7.84
N HIS A 280 -0.91 -17.61 8.68
CA HIS A 280 -0.14 -18.32 9.71
C HIS A 280 -0.84 -18.34 11.07
N GLU A 281 -1.50 -17.26 11.45
CA GLU A 281 -2.09 -17.06 12.78
C GLU A 281 -3.62 -17.23 12.80
N GLY A 282 -4.26 -17.31 11.63
CA GLY A 282 -5.70 -17.46 11.50
C GLY A 282 -6.50 -16.18 11.76
N ARG A 283 -5.84 -15.03 11.87
CA ARG A 283 -6.41 -13.70 12.09
C ARG A 283 -5.63 -12.66 11.30
N ALA A 284 -6.31 -11.70 10.70
CA ALA A 284 -5.64 -10.69 9.86
C ALA A 284 -4.98 -9.56 10.67
N LYS A 285 -5.41 -9.34 11.92
CA LYS A 285 -4.77 -8.41 12.90
C LYS A 285 -4.55 -6.98 12.39
N VAL A 286 -5.47 -6.47 11.58
CA VAL A 286 -5.47 -5.09 11.06
C VAL A 286 -6.79 -4.37 11.39
N PRO A 287 -7.14 -4.23 12.68
CA PRO A 287 -8.47 -3.75 13.11
C PRO A 287 -8.82 -2.37 12.52
N ASP A 288 -7.86 -1.45 12.47
CA ASP A 288 -8.03 -0.09 11.94
C ASP A 288 -8.48 -0.11 10.45
N PHE A 289 -8.05 -1.12 9.68
CA PHE A 289 -8.38 -1.26 8.25
C PHE A 289 -9.67 -2.07 8.01
N PHE A 290 -10.26 -2.59 9.08
CA PHE A 290 -11.58 -3.22 9.07
C PHE A 290 -12.68 -2.33 9.68
N GLY A 291 -12.36 -1.08 10.05
CA GLY A 291 -13.30 -0.16 10.68
C GLY A 291 -13.54 -0.47 12.16
N ASP A 292 -12.47 -0.75 12.90
CA ASP A 292 -12.46 -0.98 14.36
C ASP A 292 -13.54 -1.97 14.83
N LEU A 293 -13.59 -3.12 14.17
CA LEU A 293 -14.56 -4.18 14.47
C LEU A 293 -14.51 -4.61 15.94
N TYR A 294 -15.67 -4.71 16.58
CA TYR A 294 -15.81 -5.20 17.95
C TYR A 294 -16.84 -6.32 18.02
N GLY A 295 -16.56 -7.39 18.78
CA GLY A 295 -17.47 -8.52 18.92
C GLY A 295 -16.81 -9.80 19.40
N PRO A 296 -17.57 -10.90 19.48
CA PRO A 296 -17.03 -12.22 19.81
C PRO A 296 -15.94 -12.65 18.83
N GLU A 297 -14.87 -13.26 19.34
CA GLU A 297 -13.68 -13.61 18.57
C GLU A 297 -13.97 -14.46 17.33
N ASP A 298 -14.86 -15.44 17.44
CA ASP A 298 -15.24 -16.32 16.32
C ASP A 298 -15.92 -15.56 15.18
N LYS A 299 -16.77 -14.58 15.51
CA LYS A 299 -17.46 -13.72 14.52
C LYS A 299 -16.47 -12.76 13.87
N LEU A 300 -15.58 -12.16 14.66
CA LEU A 300 -14.52 -11.29 14.15
C LEU A 300 -13.61 -12.04 13.18
N LYS A 301 -13.17 -13.25 13.53
CA LYS A 301 -12.33 -14.08 12.66
C LYS A 301 -12.98 -14.31 11.29
N LYS A 302 -14.28 -14.67 11.27
CA LYS A 302 -15.00 -14.89 10.01
C LYS A 302 -15.16 -13.59 9.20
N LEU A 303 -15.47 -12.48 9.87
CA LEU A 303 -15.60 -11.17 9.20
C LEU A 303 -14.27 -10.67 8.62
N GLU A 304 -13.16 -10.83 9.35
CA GLU A 304 -11.81 -10.49 8.85
C GLU A 304 -11.49 -11.26 7.57
N VAL A 305 -11.79 -12.56 7.52
CA VAL A 305 -11.60 -13.39 6.33
C VAL A 305 -12.41 -12.84 5.16
N GLU A 306 -13.71 -12.62 5.33
CA GLU A 306 -14.59 -12.12 4.25
C GLU A 306 -14.14 -10.76 3.71
N LEU A 307 -13.73 -9.84 4.58
CA LEU A 307 -13.27 -8.50 4.17
C LEU A 307 -11.94 -8.57 3.41
N VAL A 308 -11.00 -9.40 3.86
CA VAL A 308 -9.74 -9.65 3.15
C VAL A 308 -10.01 -10.27 1.78
N LEU A 309 -10.90 -11.26 1.68
CA LEU A 309 -11.26 -11.90 0.41
C LEU A 309 -11.93 -10.89 -0.55
N LYS A 310 -12.90 -10.11 -0.06
CA LYS A 310 -13.58 -9.09 -0.86
C LYS A 310 -12.60 -8.08 -1.43
N PHE A 311 -11.69 -7.56 -0.61
CA PHE A 311 -10.67 -6.61 -1.07
C PHE A 311 -9.69 -7.26 -2.05
N THR A 312 -9.31 -8.53 -1.83
CA THR A 312 -8.49 -9.31 -2.77
C THR A 312 -9.15 -9.40 -4.14
N ARG A 313 -10.46 -9.64 -4.19
CA ARG A 313 -11.22 -9.69 -5.45
C ARG A 313 -11.21 -8.34 -6.18
N SER A 314 -11.40 -7.23 -5.48
CA SER A 314 -11.34 -5.89 -6.08
C SER A 314 -9.95 -5.57 -6.65
N VAL A 315 -8.88 -5.94 -5.92
CA VAL A 315 -7.49 -5.79 -6.39
C VAL A 315 -7.21 -6.69 -7.60
N SER A 316 -7.61 -7.96 -7.55
CA SER A 316 -7.46 -8.90 -8.68
C SER A 316 -8.23 -8.45 -9.92
N LEU A 317 -9.41 -7.86 -9.76
CA LEU A 317 -10.19 -7.29 -10.85
C LEU A 317 -9.43 -6.14 -11.54
N LEU A 318 -8.79 -5.26 -10.76
CA LEU A 318 -7.94 -4.20 -11.32
C LEU A 318 -6.75 -4.79 -12.08
N LEU A 319 -6.10 -5.82 -11.53
CA LEU A 319 -4.98 -6.50 -12.17
C LEU A 319 -5.40 -7.17 -13.50
N ARG A 320 -6.60 -7.77 -13.55
CA ARG A 320 -7.19 -8.28 -14.80
C ARG A 320 -7.26 -7.21 -15.87
N VAL A 321 -7.73 -6.02 -15.48
CA VAL A 321 -7.86 -4.87 -16.36
C VAL A 321 -6.48 -4.41 -16.85
N LEU A 322 -5.48 -4.33 -15.95
CA LEU A 322 -4.12 -3.97 -16.35
C LEU A 322 -3.52 -4.92 -17.38
N ALA A 323 -3.91 -6.20 -17.34
CA ALA A 323 -3.46 -7.23 -18.26
C ALA A 323 -4.33 -7.38 -19.53
N SER A 324 -5.34 -6.54 -19.71
CA SER A 324 -6.28 -6.69 -20.81
C SER A 324 -5.61 -6.49 -22.17
N LYS A 325 -6.10 -7.18 -23.21
CA LYS A 325 -5.53 -7.11 -24.55
C LYS A 325 -5.63 -5.71 -25.15
N GLU A 326 -6.68 -4.96 -24.82
CA GLU A 326 -6.91 -3.60 -25.29
C GLU A 326 -5.79 -2.64 -24.84
N LEU A 327 -5.33 -2.80 -23.59
CA LEU A 327 -4.25 -1.99 -23.02
C LEU A 327 -2.85 -2.52 -23.36
N ASN A 328 -2.77 -3.75 -23.89
CA ASN A 328 -1.52 -4.48 -24.09
C ASN A 328 -1.35 -5.06 -25.49
N SER A 329 -1.77 -4.32 -26.52
CA SER A 329 -1.62 -4.73 -27.93
C SER A 329 -0.18 -5.07 -28.34
N GLY A 330 0.81 -4.47 -27.67
CA GLY A 330 2.23 -4.69 -27.93
C GLY A 330 2.88 -5.82 -27.15
N LEU A 331 2.12 -6.60 -26.36
CA LEU A 331 2.67 -7.68 -25.57
C LEU A 331 3.00 -8.89 -26.48
N PRO A 332 4.27 -9.30 -26.59
CA PRO A 332 4.64 -10.42 -27.44
C PRO A 332 4.21 -11.77 -26.85
N ASP A 333 4.07 -12.78 -27.72
CA ASP A 333 3.89 -14.16 -27.30
C ASP A 333 5.20 -14.74 -26.75
N LEU A 334 5.11 -15.79 -25.93
CA LEU A 334 6.26 -16.45 -25.26
C LEU A 334 7.37 -16.91 -26.23
N ASN A 335 7.06 -17.11 -27.50
CA ASN A 335 7.99 -17.62 -28.52
C ASN A 335 8.61 -16.51 -29.39
N CYS A 336 8.31 -15.24 -29.13
CA CYS A 336 8.85 -14.13 -29.90
C CYS A 336 10.31 -13.82 -29.52
N PRO A 337 11.12 -13.26 -30.46
CA PRO A 337 12.46 -12.78 -30.16
C PRO A 337 12.45 -11.73 -29.04
N LYS A 338 13.57 -11.67 -28.29
CA LYS A 338 13.78 -10.65 -27.26
C LYS A 338 13.56 -9.26 -27.86
N SER A 339 12.82 -8.43 -27.14
CA SER A 339 12.41 -7.10 -27.56
C SER A 339 12.81 -6.07 -26.50
N ASP A 340 13.18 -4.87 -26.94
CA ASP A 340 13.55 -3.79 -26.03
C ASP A 340 12.32 -3.35 -25.21
N LEU A 341 12.50 -3.20 -23.90
CA LEU A 341 11.44 -2.80 -22.96
C LEU A 341 10.83 -1.45 -23.36
N LYS A 342 11.63 -0.51 -23.87
CA LYS A 342 11.11 0.78 -24.36
C LYS A 342 10.21 0.65 -25.58
N SER A 343 10.46 -0.36 -26.42
CA SER A 343 9.58 -0.65 -27.56
C SER A 343 8.25 -1.21 -27.07
N ILE A 344 8.27 -2.15 -26.12
CA ILE A 344 7.04 -2.75 -25.57
C ILE A 344 6.22 -1.69 -24.81
N SER A 345 6.86 -0.83 -24.01
CA SER A 345 6.17 0.21 -23.22
C SER A 345 5.40 1.24 -24.05
N SER A 346 5.75 1.40 -25.33
CA SER A 346 5.03 2.30 -26.25
C SER A 346 3.62 1.80 -26.64
N SER A 347 3.35 0.50 -26.46
CA SER A 347 2.13 -0.15 -26.94
C SER A 347 1.53 -1.17 -25.95
N SER A 348 2.10 -1.26 -24.75
CA SER A 348 1.62 -2.07 -23.64
C SER A 348 1.71 -1.31 -22.32
N LEU A 349 0.58 -1.20 -21.62
CA LEU A 349 0.52 -0.63 -20.28
C LEU A 349 1.38 -1.44 -19.30
N MET A 350 1.33 -2.78 -19.38
CA MET A 350 2.16 -3.65 -18.54
C MET A 350 3.65 -3.39 -18.75
N GLY A 351 4.10 -3.24 -20.01
CA GLY A 351 5.48 -2.86 -20.32
C GLY A 351 5.83 -1.47 -19.80
N TYR A 352 4.90 -0.52 -19.87
CA TYR A 352 5.06 0.82 -19.31
C TYR A 352 5.22 0.80 -17.78
N LEU A 353 4.37 0.08 -17.07
CA LEU A 353 4.46 -0.08 -15.61
C LEU A 353 5.76 -0.77 -15.17
N LEU A 354 6.26 -1.75 -15.95
CA LEU A 354 7.55 -2.38 -15.70
C LEU A 354 8.73 -1.41 -15.90
N LEU A 355 8.68 -0.59 -16.95
CA LEU A 355 9.68 0.46 -17.21
C LEU A 355 9.78 1.45 -16.05
N HIS A 356 8.64 1.80 -15.46
CA HIS A 356 8.53 2.70 -14.30
C HIS A 356 8.63 2.01 -12.94
N ASN A 357 9.00 0.72 -12.89
CA ASN A 357 9.24 -0.04 -11.66
C ASN A 357 8.02 -0.19 -10.72
N CYS A 358 6.79 -0.14 -11.23
CA CYS A 358 5.58 -0.31 -10.41
C CYS A 358 5.48 -1.70 -9.76
N PHE A 359 6.07 -2.72 -10.38
CA PHE A 359 6.02 -4.09 -9.90
C PHE A 359 7.10 -4.44 -8.86
N GLY A 360 8.03 -3.52 -8.56
CA GLY A 360 9.17 -3.81 -7.67
C GLY A 360 8.82 -4.12 -6.21
N ARG A 361 7.54 -3.97 -5.83
CA ARG A 361 7.00 -4.21 -4.48
C ARG A 361 5.96 -5.32 -4.43
N PHE A 362 5.76 -6.02 -5.55
CA PHE A 362 4.73 -7.05 -5.61
C PHE A 362 5.14 -8.23 -4.74
N SER A 363 4.14 -8.83 -4.11
CA SER A 363 4.28 -10.07 -3.36
C SER A 363 3.02 -10.90 -3.60
N MET A 364 3.13 -12.21 -3.44
CA MET A 364 2.01 -13.11 -3.67
C MET A 364 0.81 -12.87 -2.74
N TYR A 365 1.02 -12.18 -1.61
CA TYR A 365 -0.05 -11.72 -0.72
C TYR A 365 -1.00 -10.72 -1.37
N LEU A 366 -0.57 -9.95 -2.39
CA LEU A 366 -1.46 -9.07 -3.16
C LEU A 366 -2.58 -9.85 -3.86
N PHE A 367 -2.33 -11.13 -4.14
CA PHE A 367 -3.22 -12.03 -4.87
C PHE A 367 -3.83 -13.08 -3.93
N GLY A 368 -3.80 -12.82 -2.61
CA GLY A 368 -4.27 -13.75 -1.59
C GLY A 368 -3.62 -15.12 -1.61
N CYS A 369 -2.37 -15.21 -2.09
CA CYS A 369 -1.65 -16.47 -2.29
C CYS A 369 -2.46 -17.52 -3.09
N LEU A 370 -3.35 -17.04 -3.98
CA LEU A 370 -4.25 -17.84 -4.80
C LEU A 370 -5.30 -18.65 -4.01
N VAL A 371 -5.48 -18.35 -2.72
CA VAL A 371 -6.39 -19.07 -1.83
C VAL A 371 -7.85 -18.89 -2.25
N ASP A 372 -8.23 -17.69 -2.69
CA ASP A 372 -9.57 -17.39 -3.20
C ASP A 372 -9.67 -17.74 -4.69
N HIS A 373 -10.53 -18.70 -5.05
CA HIS A 373 -10.68 -19.13 -6.44
C HIS A 373 -11.12 -17.96 -7.34
N GLN A 374 -12.10 -17.17 -6.90
CA GLN A 374 -12.61 -16.05 -7.68
C GLN A 374 -11.51 -15.00 -7.94
N ALA A 375 -10.80 -14.54 -6.91
CA ALA A 375 -9.69 -13.61 -7.09
C ALA A 375 -8.54 -14.19 -7.91
N THR A 376 -8.32 -15.51 -7.86
CA THR A 376 -7.29 -16.20 -8.65
C THR A 376 -7.62 -16.14 -10.14
N MET A 377 -8.86 -16.47 -10.52
CA MET A 377 -9.29 -16.42 -11.93
C MET A 377 -9.24 -14.99 -12.48
N GLU A 378 -9.54 -14.00 -11.65
CA GLU A 378 -9.40 -12.58 -11.99
C GLU A 378 -7.93 -12.18 -12.20
N ALA A 379 -7.02 -12.63 -11.34
CA ALA A 379 -5.59 -12.30 -11.42
C ALA A 379 -4.82 -13.11 -12.49
N LEU A 380 -5.34 -14.25 -12.94
CA LEU A 380 -4.62 -15.18 -13.83
C LEU A 380 -4.08 -14.51 -15.13
N PRO A 381 -4.85 -13.71 -15.88
CA PRO A 381 -4.33 -13.02 -17.06
C PRO A 381 -3.13 -12.12 -16.75
N PHE A 382 -3.10 -11.52 -15.57
CA PHE A 382 -2.01 -10.66 -15.12
C PHE A 382 -0.72 -11.46 -14.89
N PHE A 383 -0.81 -12.64 -14.27
CA PHE A 383 0.36 -13.51 -14.11
C PHE A 383 0.94 -13.96 -15.45
N HIS A 384 0.11 -14.37 -16.40
CA HIS A 384 0.58 -14.71 -17.74
C HIS A 384 1.26 -13.52 -18.44
N ALA A 385 0.72 -12.32 -18.27
CA ALA A 385 1.33 -11.11 -18.83
C ALA A 385 2.71 -10.80 -18.22
N LEU A 386 2.86 -10.99 -16.90
CA LEU A 386 4.16 -10.85 -16.23
C LEU A 386 5.20 -11.86 -16.74
N ILE A 387 4.83 -13.13 -16.86
CA ILE A 387 5.73 -14.17 -17.38
C ILE A 387 6.16 -13.82 -18.81
N ARG A 388 5.23 -13.42 -19.68
CA ARG A 388 5.54 -13.00 -21.05
C ARG A 388 6.50 -11.82 -21.09
N LEU A 389 6.29 -10.82 -20.23
CA LEU A 389 7.21 -9.68 -20.12
C LEU A 389 8.61 -10.13 -19.68
N ALA A 390 8.70 -11.01 -18.67
CA ALA A 390 9.99 -11.50 -18.17
C ALA A 390 10.79 -12.21 -19.26
N VAL A 391 10.12 -13.07 -20.04
CA VAL A 391 10.74 -13.79 -21.17
C VAL A 391 11.13 -12.84 -22.30
N ALA A 392 10.24 -11.91 -22.67
CA ALA A 392 10.44 -11.05 -23.83
C ALA A 392 11.49 -9.95 -23.61
N THR A 393 11.59 -9.43 -22.38
CA THR A 393 12.46 -8.29 -22.03
C THR A 393 13.74 -8.72 -21.33
N ASP A 394 13.80 -9.98 -20.86
CA ASP A 394 14.89 -10.48 -20.03
C ASP A 394 15.06 -9.69 -18.71
N ASP A 395 14.00 -9.02 -18.23
CA ASP A 395 14.05 -8.18 -17.02
C ASP A 395 14.28 -9.01 -15.76
N GLU A 396 15.44 -8.79 -15.14
CA GLU A 396 15.88 -9.57 -13.98
C GLU A 396 14.99 -9.36 -12.75
N ARG A 397 14.44 -8.16 -12.54
CA ARG A 397 13.56 -7.90 -11.38
C ARG A 397 12.32 -8.77 -11.46
N LEU A 398 11.75 -8.87 -12.66
CA LEU A 398 10.54 -9.66 -12.86
C LEU A 398 10.83 -11.16 -12.78
N LYS A 399 11.97 -11.64 -13.29
CA LYS A 399 12.42 -13.02 -13.09
C LYS A 399 12.58 -13.35 -11.61
N GLN A 400 13.22 -12.47 -10.83
CA GLN A 400 13.39 -12.68 -9.39
C GLN A 400 12.03 -12.75 -8.67
N PHE A 401 11.07 -11.89 -9.02
CA PHE A 401 9.70 -12.01 -8.50
C PHE A 401 9.03 -13.35 -8.86
N ILE A 402 9.11 -13.75 -10.13
CA ILE A 402 8.54 -15.01 -10.61
C ILE A 402 9.16 -16.23 -9.90
N LEU A 403 10.48 -16.26 -9.76
CA LEU A 403 11.20 -17.41 -9.21
C LEU A 403 11.18 -17.48 -7.69
N ASN A 404 11.23 -16.33 -7.00
CA ASN A 404 11.33 -16.30 -5.54
C ASN A 404 9.97 -16.14 -4.84
N GLU A 405 8.97 -15.54 -5.48
CA GLU A 405 7.64 -15.32 -4.89
C GLU A 405 6.56 -16.19 -5.54
N MET A 406 6.39 -16.11 -6.87
CA MET A 406 5.30 -16.84 -7.55
C MET A 406 5.51 -18.36 -7.52
N LEU A 407 6.70 -18.83 -7.89
CA LEU A 407 6.99 -20.26 -7.99
C LEU A 407 6.79 -21.00 -6.65
N PRO A 408 7.36 -20.55 -5.52
CA PRO A 408 7.16 -21.25 -4.26
C PRO A 408 5.70 -21.22 -3.78
N THR A 409 4.99 -20.13 -4.06
CA THR A 409 3.56 -20.02 -3.74
C THR A 409 2.75 -21.06 -4.50
N ILE A 410 3.02 -21.26 -5.79
CA ILE A 410 2.35 -22.29 -6.61
C ILE A 410 2.68 -23.71 -6.12
N VAL A 411 3.92 -23.96 -5.70
CA VAL A 411 4.29 -25.26 -5.12
C VAL A 411 3.55 -25.50 -3.80
N ARG A 412 3.52 -24.52 -2.89
CA ARG A 412 2.79 -24.59 -1.60
C ARG A 412 1.27 -24.61 -1.76
N PHE A 413 0.76 -24.11 -2.88
CA PHE A 413 -0.67 -24.11 -3.21
C PHE A 413 -1.18 -25.51 -3.60
N SER A 414 -0.29 -26.39 -4.09
CA SER A 414 -0.65 -27.72 -4.57
C SER A 414 -1.26 -28.60 -3.47
N ASP A 415 -2.29 -29.37 -3.83
CA ASP A 415 -2.92 -30.35 -2.93
C ASP A 415 -1.96 -31.49 -2.52
N ARG A 416 -0.85 -31.65 -3.25
CA ARG A 416 0.22 -32.62 -2.94
C ARG A 416 1.28 -32.07 -1.99
N SER A 417 1.24 -30.78 -1.66
CA SER A 417 2.16 -30.15 -0.72
C SER A 417 1.87 -30.60 0.72
N PRO A 418 2.86 -30.59 1.62
CA PRO A 418 2.60 -30.76 3.05
C PRO A 418 1.65 -29.67 3.56
N GLN A 419 0.97 -29.94 4.68
CA GLN A 419 0.04 -28.97 5.25
C GLN A 419 0.74 -27.66 5.58
N SER A 420 0.31 -26.61 4.88
CA SER A 420 0.86 -25.26 4.87
C SER A 420 -0.24 -24.30 5.34
N GLY A 421 0.10 -23.06 5.72
CA GLY A 421 -0.89 -22.05 6.05
C GLY A 421 -1.85 -21.79 4.88
N ILE A 422 -1.32 -21.81 3.65
CA ILE A 422 -2.07 -21.64 2.40
C ILE A 422 -3.04 -22.81 2.18
N SER A 423 -2.56 -24.06 2.25
CA SER A 423 -3.41 -25.22 2.00
C SER A 423 -4.45 -25.43 3.11
N ARG A 424 -4.11 -25.11 4.37
CA ARG A 424 -5.08 -25.05 5.48
C ARG A 424 -6.19 -24.04 5.18
N LEU A 425 -5.84 -22.77 4.92
CA LEU A 425 -6.83 -21.73 4.71
C LEU A 425 -7.70 -22.00 3.47
N ARG A 426 -7.11 -22.52 2.39
CA ARG A 426 -7.85 -23.01 1.22
C ARG A 426 -8.84 -24.09 1.60
N SER A 427 -8.43 -25.11 2.38
CA SER A 427 -9.32 -26.18 2.80
C SER A 427 -10.49 -25.70 3.67
N GLU A 428 -10.26 -24.69 4.52
CA GLU A 428 -11.29 -24.05 5.35
C GLU A 428 -12.31 -23.27 4.49
N LEU A 429 -11.86 -22.65 3.40
CA LEU A 429 -12.69 -21.84 2.50
C LEU A 429 -13.41 -22.65 1.42
N SER A 430 -12.86 -23.81 1.02
CA SER A 430 -13.35 -24.63 -0.10
C SER A 430 -14.56 -25.52 0.25
N SER A 431 -15.22 -25.31 1.40
CA SER A 431 -16.36 -26.14 1.83
C SER A 431 -17.62 -25.99 0.95
N SER A 432 -17.61 -25.09 -0.05
CA SER A 432 -18.67 -24.94 -1.05
C SER A 432 -18.24 -25.47 -2.42
N ASN A 433 -18.43 -26.78 -2.67
CA ASN A 433 -18.65 -27.52 -3.92
C ASN A 433 -17.98 -27.16 -5.28
N GLU A 434 -17.16 -26.13 -5.42
CA GLU A 434 -16.39 -25.87 -6.63
C GLU A 434 -14.94 -26.33 -6.43
N VAL A 435 -14.76 -27.64 -6.40
CA VAL A 435 -13.47 -28.24 -6.79
C VAL A 435 -13.38 -28.11 -8.31
N SER A 436 -13.24 -26.90 -8.84
CA SER A 436 -12.80 -26.73 -10.21
C SER A 436 -11.34 -27.19 -10.23
N SER A 437 -11.01 -28.13 -11.12
CA SER A 437 -9.62 -28.52 -11.32
C SER A 437 -8.85 -27.26 -11.69
N MET A 438 -7.98 -26.77 -10.81
CA MET A 438 -7.12 -25.62 -11.07
C MET A 438 -5.99 -25.98 -12.05
N ASP A 439 -6.36 -26.60 -13.17
CA ASP A 439 -5.48 -26.93 -14.29
C ASP A 439 -4.79 -25.65 -14.82
N ASP A 440 -5.44 -24.51 -14.68
CA ASP A 440 -4.90 -23.19 -15.01
C ASP A 440 -3.69 -22.79 -14.14
N VAL A 441 -3.69 -23.10 -12.85
CA VAL A 441 -2.55 -22.83 -11.95
C VAL A 441 -1.40 -23.80 -12.26
N VAL A 442 -1.72 -25.03 -12.67
CA VAL A 442 -0.71 -25.99 -13.16
C VAL A 442 -0.09 -25.50 -14.47
N CYS A 443 -0.91 -24.99 -15.40
CA CYS A 443 -0.44 -24.34 -16.62
C CYS A 443 0.47 -23.15 -16.31
N LEU A 444 0.11 -22.32 -15.33
CA LEU A 444 0.95 -21.23 -14.85
C LEU A 444 2.30 -21.75 -14.32
N GLY A 445 2.30 -22.82 -13.52
CA GLY A 445 3.52 -23.47 -13.04
C GLY A 445 4.43 -23.96 -14.18
N GLN A 446 3.86 -24.54 -15.24
CA GLN A 446 4.62 -24.95 -16.43
C GLN A 446 5.22 -23.76 -17.18
N GLU A 447 4.53 -22.63 -17.26
CA GLU A 447 5.06 -21.41 -17.87
C GLU A 447 6.20 -20.81 -17.04
N ILE A 448 6.07 -20.78 -15.72
CA ILE A 448 7.14 -20.32 -14.82
C ILE A 448 8.37 -21.23 -14.92
N TYR A 449 8.17 -22.54 -15.03
CA TYR A 449 9.28 -23.48 -15.20
C TYR A 449 10.11 -23.20 -16.46
N LYS A 450 9.49 -22.70 -17.53
CA LYS A 450 10.25 -22.26 -18.71
C LYS A 450 11.14 -21.05 -18.41
N VAL A 451 10.68 -20.11 -17.58
CA VAL A 451 11.48 -18.98 -17.11
C VAL A 451 12.65 -19.49 -16.27
N TYR A 452 12.40 -20.43 -15.36
CA TYR A 452 13.42 -21.09 -14.55
C TYR A 452 14.51 -21.75 -15.42
N LEU A 453 14.11 -22.56 -16.41
CA LEU A 453 15.04 -23.18 -17.35
C LEU A 453 15.85 -22.15 -18.14
N HIS A 454 15.21 -21.07 -18.60
CA HIS A 454 15.93 -20.00 -19.31
C HIS A 454 16.97 -19.32 -18.41
N ASN A 455 16.67 -19.15 -17.13
CA ASN A 455 17.60 -18.56 -16.17
C ASN A 455 18.79 -19.49 -15.87
N GLN A 456 18.56 -20.81 -15.84
CA GLN A 456 19.64 -21.79 -15.69
C GLN A 456 20.48 -21.98 -16.95
N ALA A 457 19.89 -21.88 -18.14
CA ALA A 457 20.58 -22.04 -19.42
C ALA A 457 21.63 -20.93 -19.69
N SER A 458 21.62 -19.82 -18.93
CA SER A 458 22.72 -18.86 -18.92
C SER A 458 24.07 -19.47 -18.44
N TYR A 459 24.06 -20.69 -17.89
CA TYR A 459 25.26 -21.43 -17.46
C TYR A 459 25.69 -22.55 -18.42
N TYR A 460 24.82 -23.00 -19.35
CA TYR A 460 25.11 -24.11 -20.28
C TYR A 460 24.46 -23.87 -21.65
N ASP A 461 25.29 -23.68 -22.68
CA ASP A 461 24.96 -23.24 -24.05
C ASP A 461 24.11 -24.22 -24.91
N GLU A 462 23.66 -25.36 -24.37
CA GLU A 462 23.12 -26.47 -25.18
C GLU A 462 21.58 -26.55 -25.32
N TRP A 463 20.80 -25.70 -24.64
CA TRP A 463 19.36 -25.97 -24.44
C TRP A 463 18.37 -25.16 -25.29
N ARG A 464 18.78 -24.61 -26.43
CA ARG A 464 17.88 -23.76 -27.26
C ARG A 464 16.73 -24.48 -27.97
N ASN A 465 16.65 -25.82 -27.96
CA ASN A 465 15.62 -26.58 -28.69
C ASN A 465 15.05 -27.75 -27.86
N VAL A 466 14.33 -27.47 -26.77
CA VAL A 466 13.57 -28.51 -26.06
C VAL A 466 12.12 -28.53 -26.54
N ASP A 467 11.68 -29.70 -27.00
CA ASP A 467 10.31 -29.96 -27.46
C ASP A 467 9.31 -29.80 -26.30
N ARG A 468 8.07 -29.35 -26.57
CA ARG A 468 7.07 -29.05 -25.52
C ARG A 468 6.75 -30.25 -24.64
N LYS A 469 6.83 -31.47 -25.20
CA LYS A 469 6.54 -32.73 -24.49
C LYS A 469 7.63 -33.06 -23.48
N THR A 470 8.90 -32.94 -23.89
CA THR A 470 10.07 -33.11 -23.01
C THR A 470 10.13 -32.06 -21.89
N CYS A 471 9.67 -30.83 -22.17
CA CYS A 471 9.55 -29.77 -21.16
C CYS A 471 8.45 -30.06 -20.13
N ALA A 472 7.32 -30.66 -20.53
CA ALA A 472 6.23 -31.02 -19.64
C ALA A 472 6.63 -32.17 -18.70
N ASP A 473 7.28 -33.21 -19.25
CA ASP A 473 7.82 -34.32 -18.46
C ASP A 473 8.89 -33.82 -17.47
N GLY A 474 9.79 -32.93 -17.92
CA GLY A 474 10.78 -32.30 -17.05
C GLY A 474 10.19 -31.42 -15.95
N PHE A 475 9.11 -30.68 -16.22
CA PHE A 475 8.40 -29.91 -15.20
C PHE A 475 7.81 -30.82 -14.11
N ILE A 476 7.16 -31.93 -14.50
CA ILE A 476 6.55 -32.85 -13.55
C ILE A 476 7.61 -33.46 -12.63
N ASP A 477 8.75 -33.89 -13.18
CA ASP A 477 9.84 -34.45 -12.40
C ASP A 477 10.45 -33.43 -11.44
N TRP A 478 10.73 -32.21 -11.93
CA TRP A 478 11.22 -31.11 -11.10
C TRP A 478 10.22 -30.78 -9.97
N PHE A 479 8.94 -30.62 -10.30
CA PHE A 479 7.89 -30.29 -9.35
C PHE A 479 7.73 -31.38 -8.27
N ASN A 480 7.81 -32.65 -8.65
CA ASN A 480 7.78 -33.76 -7.70
C ASN A 480 9.00 -33.74 -6.76
N ASN A 481 10.16 -33.29 -7.22
CA ASN A 481 11.35 -33.15 -6.37
C ASN A 481 11.21 -31.97 -5.38
N GLU A 482 10.66 -30.84 -5.82
CA GLU A 482 10.33 -29.72 -4.92
C GLU A 482 9.33 -30.15 -3.85
N LEU A 483 8.28 -30.90 -4.22
CA LEU A 483 7.34 -31.44 -3.24
C LEU A 483 8.02 -32.36 -2.23
N LYS A 484 8.92 -33.26 -2.67
CA LYS A 484 9.69 -34.12 -1.76
C LYS A 484 10.52 -33.30 -0.78
N TYR A 485 11.16 -32.22 -1.25
CA TYR A 485 11.93 -31.32 -0.40
C TYR A 485 11.05 -30.63 0.64
N LEU A 486 9.87 -30.13 0.26
CA LEU A 486 8.93 -29.53 1.23
C LEU A 486 8.43 -30.55 2.26
N HIS A 487 8.11 -31.77 1.84
CA HIS A 487 7.73 -32.85 2.77
C HIS A 487 8.86 -33.17 3.75
N TYR A 488 10.12 -33.17 3.29
CA TYR A 488 11.28 -33.29 4.16
C TYR A 488 11.34 -32.14 5.18
N CYS A 489 11.22 -30.89 4.74
CA CYS A 489 11.24 -29.72 5.63
C CYS A 489 10.11 -29.77 6.67
N ALA A 490 8.90 -30.12 6.25
CA ALA A 490 7.75 -30.26 7.14
C ALA A 490 7.89 -31.39 8.17
N SER A 491 8.72 -32.40 7.88
CA SER A 491 9.02 -33.50 8.80
C SER A 491 10.07 -33.16 9.86
N LEU A 492 10.77 -32.02 9.73
CA LEU A 492 11.80 -31.61 10.68
C LEU A 492 11.19 -31.18 12.01
N SER A 493 11.77 -31.67 13.11
CA SER A 493 11.41 -31.24 14.46
C SER A 493 11.96 -29.84 14.73
N ALA A 494 11.29 -29.12 15.65
CA ALA A 494 11.77 -27.83 16.14
C ALA A 494 13.23 -27.98 16.66
N PRO A 495 14.15 -27.07 16.30
CA PRO A 495 15.51 -27.08 16.80
C PRO A 495 15.53 -27.02 18.33
N ASN A 496 16.48 -27.69 18.96
CA ASN A 496 16.60 -27.74 20.43
C ASN A 496 16.77 -26.35 21.09
N ILE A 497 17.26 -25.38 20.32
CA ILE A 497 17.45 -23.97 20.69
C ILE A 497 16.20 -23.11 20.49
N PHE A 498 15.14 -23.64 19.86
CA PHE A 498 13.91 -22.89 19.63
C PHE A 498 13.16 -22.66 20.96
N PRO A 499 12.58 -21.46 21.18
CA PRO A 499 11.90 -21.17 22.44
C PRO A 499 10.78 -22.17 22.74
N LYS A 500 10.82 -22.80 23.92
CA LYS A 500 9.87 -23.86 24.33
C LYS A 500 8.40 -23.41 24.36
N HIS A 501 8.15 -22.11 24.43
CA HIS A 501 6.83 -21.48 24.48
C HIS A 501 6.37 -20.94 23.12
N SER A 502 7.15 -21.15 22.06
CA SER A 502 6.83 -20.71 20.70
C SER A 502 6.40 -21.89 19.82
N VAL A 503 5.46 -21.63 18.91
CA VAL A 503 5.01 -22.63 17.93
C VAL A 503 6.03 -22.68 16.79
N TRP A 504 6.56 -23.87 16.52
CA TRP A 504 7.43 -24.11 15.37
C TRP A 504 6.61 -24.04 14.07
N ASN A 505 7.04 -23.20 13.13
CA ASN A 505 6.51 -23.20 11.78
C ASN A 505 7.64 -23.53 10.79
N TRP A 506 7.55 -24.72 10.20
CA TRP A 506 8.51 -25.20 9.20
C TRP A 506 8.55 -24.30 7.96
N GLU A 507 7.45 -23.62 7.61
CA GLU A 507 7.39 -22.70 6.48
C GLU A 507 8.31 -21.50 6.66
N PHE A 508 8.36 -20.94 7.88
CA PHE A 508 9.26 -19.83 8.19
C PHE A 508 10.72 -20.27 8.19
N ASN A 509 11.00 -21.50 8.61
CA ASN A 509 12.35 -22.04 8.52
C ASN A 509 12.78 -22.26 7.07
N GLU A 510 11.91 -22.85 6.25
CA GLU A 510 12.18 -23.05 4.81
C GLU A 510 12.38 -21.72 4.08
N GLU A 511 11.56 -20.72 4.39
CA GLU A 511 11.70 -19.36 3.85
C GLU A 511 12.99 -18.69 4.35
N PHE A 512 13.33 -18.85 5.63
CA PHE A 512 14.59 -18.37 6.19
C PHE A 512 15.77 -19.01 5.46
N ASP A 513 15.82 -20.33 5.33
CA ASP A 513 16.90 -21.07 4.68
C ASP A 513 17.05 -20.66 3.20
N ARG A 514 15.93 -20.43 2.50
CA ARG A 514 15.94 -19.93 1.12
C ARG A 514 16.56 -18.53 1.01
N TYR A 515 16.22 -17.61 1.92
CA TYR A 515 16.68 -16.22 1.85
C TYR A 515 17.98 -15.94 2.61
N PHE A 516 18.44 -16.89 3.44
CA PHE A 516 19.62 -16.74 4.29
C PHE A 516 20.90 -16.42 3.50
N PRO A 517 21.22 -17.07 2.36
CA PRO A 517 22.40 -16.72 1.57
C PRO A 517 22.37 -15.26 1.10
N THR A 518 21.23 -14.80 0.57
CA THR A 518 21.04 -13.40 0.13
C THR A 518 21.17 -12.43 1.31
N TYR A 519 20.65 -12.79 2.48
CA TYR A 519 20.82 -12.00 3.70
C TYR A 519 22.29 -11.89 4.12
N MET A 520 23.05 -12.98 4.04
CA MET A 520 24.48 -12.99 4.36
C MET A 520 25.30 -12.18 3.36
N GLU A 521 24.97 -12.22 2.07
CA GLU A 521 25.59 -11.35 1.07
C GLU A 521 25.28 -9.87 1.31
N MET A 522 24.02 -9.53 1.64
CA MET A 522 23.64 -8.16 2.04
C MET A 522 24.43 -7.70 3.27
N LEU A 523 24.60 -8.59 4.26
CA LEU A 523 25.35 -8.30 5.47
C LEU A 523 26.82 -8.03 5.14
N HIS A 524 27.44 -8.91 4.35
CA HIS A 524 28.82 -8.76 3.89
C HIS A 524 29.02 -7.44 3.13
N GLU A 525 28.10 -7.13 2.22
CA GLU A 525 28.13 -5.88 1.45
C GLU A 525 28.06 -4.66 2.37
N VAL A 526 27.14 -4.63 3.34
CA VAL A 526 27.09 -3.57 4.37
C VAL A 526 28.35 -3.57 5.25
N ASP A 527 28.95 -4.73 5.50
CA ASP A 527 30.12 -4.84 6.34
C ASP A 527 31.39 -4.31 5.71
N THR A 528 31.54 -4.43 4.39
CA THR A 528 32.67 -3.82 3.66
C THR A 528 32.62 -2.28 3.66
N MET A 529 31.46 -1.68 3.97
CA MET A 529 31.27 -0.23 4.01
C MET A 529 31.80 0.40 5.32
N ASN A 530 33.10 0.28 5.58
CA ASN A 530 33.74 0.72 6.84
C ASN A 530 33.88 2.25 6.97
N ASP A 531 33.91 3.01 5.87
CA ASP A 531 34.03 4.48 5.86
C ASP A 531 32.70 5.22 6.14
N CYS A 532 31.68 4.53 6.66
CA CYS A 532 30.29 5.01 6.71
C CYS A 532 29.87 5.69 8.04
N LEU A 533 30.82 6.14 8.85
CA LEU A 533 30.55 6.68 10.20
C LEU A 533 30.17 8.17 10.24
N GLU A 534 30.43 8.90 9.15
CA GLU A 534 30.04 10.31 9.03
C GLU A 534 28.58 10.46 8.56
N ARG A 535 27.88 11.46 9.12
CA ARG A 535 26.41 11.65 9.12
C ARG A 535 25.72 11.64 7.74
N LYS A 536 26.44 11.58 6.62
CA LYS A 536 25.94 11.75 5.24
C LYS A 536 25.27 10.52 4.61
N LEU A 537 25.45 9.30 5.15
CA LEU A 537 25.03 8.04 4.50
C LEU A 537 23.72 7.41 5.02
N LEU A 538 22.98 8.08 5.90
CA LEU A 538 21.60 7.68 6.22
C LEU A 538 20.61 7.96 5.07
N ASN A 539 21.08 8.64 4.02
CA ASN A 539 20.34 8.86 2.78
C ASN A 539 20.45 7.63 1.88
N GLY A 540 19.31 7.08 1.45
CA GLY A 540 19.25 5.90 0.58
C GLY A 540 20.00 6.08 -0.75
N ASN A 541 20.13 7.30 -1.25
CA ASN A 541 20.87 7.59 -2.49
C ASN A 541 22.35 7.22 -2.35
N ALA A 542 22.97 7.61 -1.24
CA ALA A 542 24.39 7.37 -1.02
C ALA A 542 24.68 5.87 -0.79
N LEU A 543 23.73 5.13 -0.21
CA LEU A 543 23.81 3.67 -0.12
C LEU A 543 23.71 3.03 -1.51
N LEU A 544 22.72 3.44 -2.31
CA LEU A 544 22.52 2.92 -3.66
C LEU A 544 23.73 3.20 -4.55
N GLU A 545 24.39 4.35 -4.45
CA GLU A 545 25.60 4.63 -5.22
C GLU A 545 26.77 3.72 -4.83
N ARG A 546 26.96 3.47 -3.53
CA ARG A 546 28.11 2.74 -2.98
C ARG A 546 28.07 1.22 -3.08
N LEU A 547 26.90 0.62 -3.32
CA LEU A 547 26.83 -0.84 -3.49
C LEU A 547 27.77 -1.30 -4.61
N ASN A 548 28.39 -2.46 -4.41
CA ASN A 548 29.18 -3.14 -5.42
C ASN A 548 28.34 -3.31 -6.72
N PRO A 549 28.86 -2.89 -7.89
CA PRO A 549 28.17 -3.06 -9.17
C PRO A 549 27.75 -4.50 -9.48
N GLU A 550 28.55 -5.49 -9.10
CA GLU A 550 28.21 -6.91 -9.28
C GLU A 550 27.03 -7.33 -8.40
N PHE A 551 27.02 -6.89 -7.14
CA PHE A 551 25.91 -7.11 -6.22
C PHE A 551 24.62 -6.43 -6.72
N LYS A 552 24.72 -5.18 -7.19
CA LYS A 552 23.59 -4.46 -7.80
C LYS A 552 23.04 -5.21 -9.01
N ALA A 553 23.92 -5.69 -9.89
CA ALA A 553 23.52 -6.41 -11.09
C ALA A 553 22.84 -7.74 -10.74
N LYS A 554 23.44 -8.52 -9.84
CA LYS A 554 22.92 -9.82 -9.38
C LYS A 554 21.50 -9.73 -8.83
N TYR A 555 21.21 -8.69 -8.06
CA TYR A 555 19.90 -8.50 -7.42
C TYR A 555 19.04 -7.43 -8.09
N ALA A 556 19.43 -6.94 -9.26
CA ALA A 556 18.75 -5.89 -10.02
C ALA A 556 18.38 -4.63 -9.20
N ILE A 557 19.28 -4.20 -8.30
CA ILE A 557 19.05 -3.07 -7.40
C ILE A 557 19.26 -1.75 -8.15
N ASN A 558 18.17 -1.13 -8.58
CA ASN A 558 18.19 0.08 -9.40
C ASN A 558 17.37 1.26 -8.85
N SER A 559 16.75 1.09 -7.67
CA SER A 559 15.84 2.08 -7.09
C SER A 559 16.00 2.15 -5.58
N LEU A 560 15.75 3.34 -5.03
CA LEU A 560 15.65 3.56 -3.59
C LEU A 560 14.57 2.72 -2.91
N GLN A 561 13.58 2.31 -3.69
CA GLN A 561 12.43 1.56 -3.19
C GLN A 561 12.69 0.04 -3.16
N HIS A 562 13.87 -0.43 -3.60
CA HIS A 562 14.19 -1.85 -3.65
C HIS A 562 14.18 -2.48 -2.24
N PRO A 563 13.55 -3.65 -2.04
CA PRO A 563 13.45 -4.30 -0.73
C PRO A 563 14.82 -4.52 -0.05
N HIS A 564 15.81 -5.03 -0.80
CA HIS A 564 17.16 -5.25 -0.28
C HIS A 564 17.81 -3.94 0.21
N LEU A 565 17.66 -2.83 -0.51
CA LEU A 565 18.24 -1.55 -0.11
C LEU A 565 17.65 -1.06 1.23
N ARG A 566 16.35 -1.30 1.47
CA ARG A 566 15.68 -0.97 2.74
C ARG A 566 16.20 -1.83 3.89
N ILE A 567 16.40 -3.13 3.66
CA ILE A 567 16.98 -4.06 4.63
C ILE A 567 18.43 -3.64 4.96
N MET A 568 19.25 -3.41 3.95
CA MET A 568 20.63 -2.96 4.09
C MET A 568 20.73 -1.61 4.80
N SER A 569 19.83 -0.67 4.51
CA SER A 569 19.74 0.61 5.25
C SER A 569 19.49 0.39 6.74
N ARG A 570 18.63 -0.59 7.11
CA ARG A 570 18.39 -0.96 8.51
C ARG A 570 19.62 -1.64 9.13
N MET A 571 20.28 -2.54 8.41
CA MET A 571 21.54 -3.17 8.84
C MET A 571 22.62 -2.11 9.11
N LEU A 572 22.83 -1.18 8.17
CA LEU A 572 23.79 -0.08 8.30
C LEU A 572 23.45 0.81 9.50
N ARG A 573 22.17 1.16 9.70
CA ARG A 573 21.73 1.91 10.89
C ARG A 573 22.10 1.20 12.20
N ARG A 574 21.96 -0.12 12.27
CA ARG A 574 22.36 -0.92 13.44
C ARG A 574 23.87 -0.91 13.61
N LYS A 575 24.64 -1.16 12.55
CA LYS A 575 26.12 -1.11 12.55
C LYS A 575 26.64 0.26 13.02
N VAL A 576 26.10 1.36 12.50
CA VAL A 576 26.51 2.73 12.89
C VAL A 576 26.24 2.99 14.37
N ARG A 577 25.10 2.54 14.91
CA ARG A 577 24.82 2.67 16.35
C ARG A 577 25.81 1.89 17.19
N ASP A 578 26.11 0.66 16.79
CA ASP A 578 27.02 -0.23 17.52
C ASP A 578 28.48 0.27 17.48
N VAL A 579 28.97 0.70 16.32
CA VAL A 579 30.33 1.27 16.20
C VAL A 579 30.45 2.58 16.97
N ARG A 580 29.42 3.44 16.97
CA ARG A 580 29.40 4.66 17.81
C ARG A 580 29.40 4.32 19.29
N TYR A 581 28.67 3.29 19.70
CA TYR A 581 28.66 2.82 21.08
C TYR A 581 30.04 2.31 21.48
N ARG A 582 30.67 1.44 20.68
CA ARG A 582 32.04 0.96 20.93
C ARG A 582 33.07 2.07 20.99
N ARG A 583 33.11 2.96 19.99
CA ARG A 583 34.02 4.12 19.99
C ARG A 583 33.83 4.98 21.24
N ARG A 584 32.58 5.20 21.66
CA ARG A 584 32.30 5.94 22.89
C ARG A 584 32.84 5.23 24.12
N THR A 585 32.62 3.92 24.25
CA THR A 585 33.13 3.13 25.37
C THR A 585 34.66 3.15 25.38
N ASP A 586 35.31 2.93 24.24
CA ASP A 586 36.77 2.96 24.11
C ASP A 586 37.36 4.32 24.52
N GLU A 587 36.72 5.43 24.12
CA GLU A 587 37.17 6.78 24.51
C GLU A 587 36.95 7.08 26.00
N ILE A 588 35.83 6.63 26.58
CA ILE A 588 35.59 6.74 28.02
C ILE A 588 36.63 5.90 28.78
N ASP A 589 36.90 4.68 28.34
CA ASP A 589 37.89 3.78 28.96
C ASP A 589 39.30 4.38 28.89
N LYS A 590 39.68 5.00 27.77
CA LYS A 590 40.94 5.76 27.66
C LYS A 590 40.99 6.91 28.67
N CYS A 591 39.91 7.69 28.77
CA CYS A 591 39.84 8.79 29.75
C CYS A 591 39.95 8.26 31.19
N LEU A 592 39.24 7.18 31.52
CA LEU A 592 39.30 6.53 32.84
C LEU A 592 40.70 6.00 33.14
N LEU A 593 41.38 5.37 32.19
CA LEU A 593 42.76 4.90 32.35
C LEU A 593 43.72 6.06 32.64
N GLN A 594 43.55 7.20 31.97
CA GLN A 594 44.35 8.40 32.24
C GLN A 594 44.04 9.00 33.61
N LEU A 595 42.77 9.07 33.99
CA LEU A 595 42.36 9.49 35.34
C LEU A 595 42.93 8.59 36.43
N ILE A 596 43.04 7.27 36.19
CA ILE A 596 43.70 6.33 37.11
C ILE A 596 45.20 6.67 37.26
N ASN A 597 45.90 7.00 36.17
CA ASN A 597 47.29 7.43 36.22
C ASN A 597 47.47 8.78 36.94
N LEU A 598 46.49 9.68 36.79
CA LEU A 598 46.47 10.99 37.44
C LEU A 598 46.00 10.94 38.91
N LYS A 599 45.53 9.79 39.39
CA LYS A 599 45.03 9.60 40.77
C LYS A 599 45.94 10.15 41.89
N PRO A 600 47.29 10.07 41.84
CA PRO A 600 48.15 10.65 42.88
C PRO A 600 48.13 12.19 42.92
N TYR A 601 47.65 12.83 41.86
CA TYR A 601 47.67 14.28 41.66
C TYR A 601 46.27 14.90 41.80
N ILE A 602 45.21 14.09 41.76
CA ILE A 602 43.81 14.50 41.94
C ILE A 602 43.43 14.36 43.42
N LYS A 603 43.00 15.44 44.06
CA LYS A 603 42.52 15.48 45.45
C LYS A 603 41.00 15.43 45.48
N GLN A 604 40.46 14.91 46.58
CA GLN A 604 39.00 14.84 46.80
C GLN A 604 38.31 16.20 46.85
N THR A 605 39.06 17.27 47.11
CA THR A 605 38.57 18.65 47.15
C THR A 605 38.55 19.33 45.78
N ASP A 606 39.11 18.68 44.75
CA ASP A 606 39.22 19.28 43.42
C ASP A 606 37.86 19.32 42.73
N CYS A 607 37.56 20.43 42.05
CA CYS A 607 36.34 20.57 41.27
C CYS A 607 36.39 19.61 40.06
N PRO A 608 35.26 19.06 39.59
CA PRO A 608 35.21 18.33 38.32
C PRO A 608 35.87 19.07 37.15
N ASP A 609 35.80 20.41 37.14
CA ASP A 609 36.46 21.26 36.13
C ASP A 609 37.99 21.20 36.24
N ASP A 610 38.56 21.20 37.46
CA ASP A 610 40.02 21.10 37.67
C ASP A 610 40.56 19.73 37.22
N VAL A 611 39.78 18.67 37.47
CA VAL A 611 40.10 17.29 37.03
C VAL A 611 39.99 17.16 35.51
N MET A 612 39.02 17.86 34.89
CA MET A 612 38.88 17.94 33.44
C MET A 612 40.07 18.67 32.79
N ASP A 613 40.53 19.78 33.36
CA ASP A 613 41.70 20.52 32.86
C ASP A 613 42.97 19.65 32.89
N CYS A 614 43.18 18.89 33.98
CA CYS A 614 44.30 17.95 34.08
C CYS A 614 44.20 16.81 33.04
N LEU A 615 42.99 16.34 32.76
CA LEU A 615 42.75 15.33 31.75
C LEU A 615 42.98 15.87 30.33
N GLU A 616 42.56 17.11 30.06
CA GLU A 616 42.81 17.80 28.78
C GLU A 616 44.31 18.00 28.50
N GLU A 617 45.07 18.42 29.50
CA GLU A 617 46.52 18.60 29.39
C GLU A 617 47.25 17.26 29.10
N SER A 618 46.75 16.15 29.65
CA SER A 618 47.37 14.82 29.49
C SER A 618 46.99 14.09 28.20
N CYS A 619 45.79 14.32 27.66
CA CYS A 619 45.24 13.50 26.57
C CYS A 619 45.37 14.10 25.17
N HIS A 620 45.60 15.42 25.03
CA HIS A 620 45.60 16.15 23.76
C HIS A 620 44.41 15.78 22.85
N PRO A 621 43.22 16.37 23.07
CA PRO A 621 41.97 15.95 22.42
C PRO A 621 42.03 16.00 20.89
N GLN A 622 41.56 14.94 20.21
CA GLN A 622 41.53 14.85 18.73
C GLN A 622 40.12 14.96 18.12
N SER A 623 39.08 15.17 18.93
CA SER A 623 37.67 15.12 18.49
C SER A 623 36.77 16.08 19.27
N ASP A 624 35.87 16.79 18.58
CA ASP A 624 34.88 17.69 19.19
C ASP A 624 33.92 16.96 20.16
N LEU A 625 33.80 15.63 20.05
CA LEU A 625 32.96 14.82 20.94
C LEU A 625 33.71 14.35 22.20
N TRP A 626 35.03 14.54 22.27
CA TRP A 626 35.88 14.08 23.37
C TRP A 626 35.48 14.71 24.71
N GLN A 627 35.19 16.01 24.74
CA GLN A 627 34.79 16.72 25.97
C GLN A 627 33.56 16.10 26.65
N GLY A 628 32.55 15.72 25.87
CA GLY A 628 31.35 15.08 26.42
C GLY A 628 31.57 13.65 26.94
N TYR A 629 32.63 12.98 26.48
CA TYR A 629 33.01 11.63 26.95
C TYR A 629 33.93 11.72 28.17
N ALA A 630 34.89 12.64 28.15
CA ALA A 630 35.78 12.96 29.27
C ALA A 630 35.00 13.41 30.51
N LEU A 631 33.98 14.28 30.37
CA LEU A 631 33.14 14.70 31.48
C LEU A 631 32.45 13.52 32.19
N ARG A 632 31.93 12.56 31.42
CA ARG A 632 31.32 11.34 31.99
C ARG A 632 32.34 10.44 32.68
N ALA A 633 33.57 10.37 32.17
CA ALA A 633 34.64 9.61 32.82
C ALA A 633 35.02 10.25 34.16
N VAL A 634 35.14 11.58 34.22
CA VAL A 634 35.41 12.35 35.44
C VAL A 634 34.29 12.16 36.47
N ASP A 635 33.02 12.25 36.07
CA ASP A 635 31.88 11.98 36.97
C ASP A 635 31.95 10.57 37.58
N VAL A 636 32.27 9.56 36.78
CA VAL A 636 32.42 8.17 37.26
C VAL A 636 33.60 8.05 38.23
N SER A 637 34.75 8.64 37.90
CA SER A 637 35.96 8.61 38.73
C SER A 637 35.78 9.31 40.07
N ILE A 638 35.17 10.50 40.11
CA ILE A 638 34.91 11.26 41.34
C ILE A 638 33.94 10.49 42.24
N ASN A 639 32.87 9.91 41.67
CA ASN A 639 31.93 9.08 42.44
C ASN A 639 32.62 7.84 43.05
N LEU A 640 33.55 7.20 42.35
CA LEU A 640 34.32 6.07 42.87
C LEU A 640 35.31 6.50 43.98
N LEU A 641 35.94 7.67 43.87
CA LEU A 641 36.81 8.23 44.92
C LEU A 641 36.01 8.55 46.19
N CYS A 642 34.84 9.19 46.06
CA CYS A 642 33.96 9.50 47.18
C CYS A 642 33.44 8.24 47.90
N ASN A 643 33.06 7.19 47.15
CA ASN A 643 32.55 5.94 47.73
C ASN A 643 33.64 5.07 48.40
N SER A 644 34.93 5.28 48.07
CA SER A 644 36.03 4.53 48.69
C SER A 644 36.34 4.95 50.13
N PHE A 645 35.80 6.08 50.60
CA PHE A 645 36.02 6.63 51.95
C PHE A 645 34.85 6.43 52.93
N ASP A 646 33.66 6.03 52.45
CA ASP A 646 32.56 5.59 53.34
C ASP A 646 32.82 4.17 53.92
N GLY A 647 33.89 3.51 53.48
CA GLY A 647 34.49 2.39 54.17
C GLY A 647 35.24 2.83 55.43
N ARG A 648 34.51 3.27 56.47
CA ARG A 648 34.98 3.04 57.84
C ARG A 648 35.12 1.53 58.00
N LEU A 649 36.36 1.11 58.17
CA LEU A 649 36.73 -0.18 58.75
C LEU A 649 35.92 -0.39 60.03
N ASP A 650 35.03 -1.38 59.99
CA ASP A 650 34.75 -2.33 61.06
C ASP A 650 34.56 -3.72 60.43
#